data_AF-A0A822LEV2-F1
#
_entry.id   AF-A0A822LEV2-F1
#
_cell.length_a   1.000
_cell.length_b   1.000
_cell.length_c   1.000
_cell.angle_alpha   90.00
_cell.angle_beta   90.00
_cell.angle_gamma   90.00
#
_symmetry.space_group_name_H-M   'P 1'
#
loop_
_entity.id
_entity.type
_entity.pdbx_description
1 polymer ?
#
loop_
_entity_poly.entity_id
_entity_poly.type
_entity_poly.pdbx_seq_one_letter_code
_entity_poly.pdbx_strand_id
1 'polypeptide(L)'
;MDSNFSFLRDQFPTIYDHASQAEGLVFSNPRASCFYTRFVLEQMVCWLYENDPYLQPPRDNSLGALIHEQTFKDNLKPGLFGKIRTIHKVGNNAAHDTSTISERDSLHLIEELFHLTYWLVRYYGQNGRKLGDISFDRQKIPPAAPPAPKQLQDLEKRLSQSDALRQLAEAKQRQTEAELAAARAERDALLAQNRAIADRHDYNEADTRHYLIDVLLQEAGWDTKAPNATEFEVWGMPIQQAGDTGRGFVDYVLWGDDGKPLALVEAKRTSKSADSGQQQAKLYADCLEKNYNQRPVIFYSNGPETYLWDDLAYPPRPVLGFLRKTELERLIFRRSHRKRLRDTAINEDIVGRPYQKEAIRRITETFEEKCARKSLLVMATGTGKTRTAIALVELLKSANWVNRVLFLADRNALLKQAYRAFQRHLPSVTVLHLTRSKDVTGANVLFSTYQTMLNAIDRMDAEGRIFGVGYFDLVIVDEAHRSIYQKYGEIFDYFDALLVGLTATPRSEIDRDTYRIFQLPQGVPTFAYELNDAVRDGYLVPPKGVTVPFKFLRTGVKYSDLTPEEQLDYEEKFRDEESGELPQAINAAAFNDWLFNIDTVDQALELLMQRGLKVNSGDRLGKTIIFARNHRHAQCICDRFNSNYPHYKGHFAKIIDSHDNYAQSLLDDFSEANKEPILAVSVDMLDTGVDVPEVVNLVFFKPVFSRVKFNQMIGRGTRLCQDLFGSGNHKTEFLVFDLCGNFEYFEQDIDETSQKIPESLTSRLVKHRLELATRLAPSKQSATPRAREQSSTYKVERAGDLYTSLLDALHQHIATMPRDNFLVRRRLPQVETFSQRQRWDNLSQEDAATVADCLAGLPNSLPNEDPLAKEFDLLCVKLQLAILKADRSYERLRDKVRDILCQLETKPDIPMIKGQLVFIREVQAENWWTGVTPSMVEGIRVRVRDLVKFIDRQKQQIVITDFVDEMGEVQIVDIPTHQTGFSREQYRRKVEAYIREHQDHLAIAKLRRNIPLTETDLSALEEMLFSAAEIESRQRFEEVFGQTKSLKLLILEIVGLDPAGIRVAARQAAKQAFGRYLQGTNFSANQIRFIENIIDILTKNGVINPGALYEPPFTDNHPEGLDGMFNDQEADRIVSILRSFNESVDAV
;
A
#
# COMPACT_ATOMS: atom_id res chain seq x y z
N MET A 1 -31.72 -46.39 -25.63
CA MET A 1 -31.57 -45.68 -24.34
C MET A 1 -31.99 -44.25 -24.55
N ASP A 2 -32.59 -43.61 -23.55
CA ASP A 2 -32.85 -42.18 -23.61
C ASP A 2 -31.53 -41.41 -23.48
N SER A 3 -31.23 -40.55 -24.45
CA SER A 3 -30.03 -39.70 -24.51
C SER A 3 -30.03 -38.66 -23.38
N ASN A 4 -28.85 -38.21 -22.91
CA ASN A 4 -28.76 -37.04 -22.04
C ASN A 4 -29.37 -35.78 -22.67
N PHE A 5 -29.44 -35.73 -24.00
CA PHE A 5 -29.95 -34.60 -24.76
C PHE A 5 -31.44 -34.67 -25.07
N SER A 6 -32.18 -35.67 -24.56
CA SER A 6 -33.60 -35.90 -24.89
C SER A 6 -34.51 -34.69 -24.68
N PHE A 7 -34.13 -33.75 -23.80
CA PHE A 7 -34.85 -32.51 -23.55
C PHE A 7 -34.81 -31.50 -24.74
N LEU A 8 -33.91 -31.70 -25.71
CA LEU A 8 -33.86 -30.92 -26.95
C LEU A 8 -34.86 -31.42 -28.02
N ARG A 9 -35.33 -32.68 -27.92
CA ARG A 9 -36.00 -33.41 -29.01
C ARG A 9 -37.21 -32.68 -29.59
N ASP A 10 -38.04 -32.08 -28.73
CA ASP A 10 -39.30 -31.47 -29.15
C ASP A 10 -39.14 -30.05 -29.72
N GLN A 11 -38.11 -29.32 -29.29
CA GLN A 11 -37.97 -27.88 -29.55
C GLN A 11 -36.77 -27.52 -30.45
N PHE A 12 -35.74 -28.36 -30.44
CA PHE A 12 -34.52 -28.20 -31.24
C PHE A 12 -34.12 -29.56 -31.85
N PRO A 13 -34.96 -30.16 -32.70
CA PRO A 13 -34.76 -31.53 -33.20
C PRO A 13 -33.44 -31.72 -33.96
N THR A 14 -33.00 -30.71 -34.71
CA THR A 14 -31.72 -30.74 -35.44
C THR A 14 -30.51 -30.71 -34.51
N ILE A 15 -30.54 -29.87 -33.47
CA ILE A 15 -29.49 -29.81 -32.43
C ILE A 15 -29.48 -31.12 -31.62
N TYR A 16 -30.66 -31.68 -31.34
CA TYR A 16 -30.84 -32.97 -30.66
C TYR A 16 -30.20 -34.13 -31.42
N ASP A 17 -30.44 -34.25 -32.72
CA ASP A 17 -29.93 -35.35 -33.53
C ASP A 17 -28.39 -35.35 -33.53
N HIS A 18 -27.78 -34.18 -33.68
CA HIS A 18 -26.32 -34.04 -33.66
C HIS A 18 -25.72 -34.22 -32.26
N ALA A 19 -26.38 -33.74 -31.20
CA ALA A 19 -25.92 -33.93 -29.83
C ALA A 19 -26.01 -35.41 -29.39
N SER A 20 -27.09 -36.10 -29.76
CA SER A 20 -27.27 -37.54 -29.53
C SER A 20 -26.23 -38.37 -30.30
N GLN A 21 -25.88 -37.93 -31.51
CA GLN A 21 -24.82 -38.55 -32.29
C GLN A 21 -23.44 -38.31 -31.67
N ALA A 22 -23.17 -37.11 -31.17
CA ALA A 22 -21.92 -36.78 -30.47
C ALA A 22 -21.75 -37.64 -29.19
N GLU A 23 -22.84 -37.83 -28.45
CA GLU A 23 -22.92 -38.69 -27.26
C GLU A 23 -22.64 -40.16 -27.60
N GLY A 24 -23.25 -40.69 -28.67
CA GLY A 24 -23.05 -42.08 -29.08
C GLY A 24 -21.62 -42.42 -29.55
N LEU A 25 -20.81 -41.40 -29.84
CA LEU A 25 -19.44 -41.54 -30.32
C LEU A 25 -18.38 -41.42 -29.21
N VAL A 26 -18.75 -41.10 -27.97
CA VAL A 26 -17.82 -40.76 -26.88
C VAL A 26 -16.74 -41.83 -26.67
N PHE A 27 -17.15 -43.09 -26.60
CA PHE A 27 -16.23 -44.22 -26.37
C PHE A 27 -15.83 -44.95 -27.65
N SER A 28 -16.63 -44.87 -28.72
CA SER A 28 -16.35 -45.59 -29.97
C SER A 28 -15.43 -44.80 -30.91
N ASN A 29 -15.50 -43.47 -30.91
CA ASN A 29 -14.65 -42.58 -31.67
C ASN A 29 -14.55 -41.19 -30.99
N PRO A 30 -13.69 -41.04 -29.96
CA PRO A 30 -13.57 -39.81 -29.18
C PRO A 30 -13.30 -38.56 -30.03
N ARG A 31 -12.51 -38.72 -31.12
CA ARG A 31 -12.21 -37.64 -32.05
C ARG A 31 -13.45 -37.17 -32.80
N ALA A 32 -14.23 -38.10 -33.35
CA ALA A 32 -15.48 -37.76 -34.02
C ALA A 32 -16.50 -37.16 -33.04
N SER A 33 -16.57 -37.65 -31.80
CA SER A 33 -17.42 -37.08 -30.75
C SER A 33 -17.06 -35.62 -30.44
N CYS A 34 -15.77 -35.28 -30.24
CA CYS A 34 -15.33 -33.91 -30.03
C CYS A 34 -15.64 -32.98 -31.23
N PHE A 35 -15.50 -33.52 -32.45
CA PHE A 35 -15.84 -32.79 -33.67
C PHE A 35 -17.34 -32.48 -33.76
N TYR A 36 -18.20 -33.48 -33.53
CA TYR A 36 -19.65 -33.29 -33.49
C TYR A 36 -20.08 -32.34 -32.35
N THR A 37 -19.39 -32.39 -31.21
CA THR A 37 -19.65 -31.47 -30.08
C THR A 37 -19.47 -30.01 -30.49
N ARG A 38 -18.39 -29.70 -31.23
CA ARG A 38 -18.17 -28.36 -31.79
C ARG A 38 -19.21 -28.00 -32.86
N PHE A 39 -19.59 -28.97 -33.69
CA PHE A 39 -20.62 -28.73 -34.70
C PHE A 39 -21.97 -28.37 -34.07
N VAL A 40 -22.36 -29.04 -32.98
CA VAL A 40 -23.58 -28.70 -32.22
C VAL A 40 -23.47 -27.29 -31.63
N LEU A 41 -22.32 -26.93 -31.08
CA LEU A 41 -22.05 -25.56 -30.62
C LEU A 41 -22.22 -24.54 -31.75
N GLU A 42 -21.71 -24.83 -32.95
CA GLU A 42 -21.82 -23.97 -34.13
C GLU A 42 -23.27 -23.75 -34.55
N GLN A 43 -24.07 -24.83 -34.63
CA GLN A 43 -25.50 -24.75 -34.95
C GLN A 43 -26.27 -23.97 -33.89
N MET A 44 -25.97 -24.17 -32.60
CA MET A 44 -26.57 -23.41 -31.52
C MET A 44 -26.27 -21.91 -31.62
N VAL A 45 -25.01 -21.54 -31.88
CA VAL A 45 -24.59 -20.13 -31.99
C VAL A 45 -25.25 -19.47 -33.19
N CYS A 46 -25.22 -20.11 -34.37
CA CYS A 46 -25.90 -19.60 -35.57
C CYS A 46 -27.40 -19.39 -35.32
N TRP A 47 -28.05 -20.37 -34.68
CA TRP A 47 -29.45 -20.24 -34.30
C TRP A 47 -29.67 -19.03 -33.37
N LEU A 48 -28.83 -18.82 -32.35
CA LEU A 48 -28.96 -17.66 -31.46
C LEU A 48 -28.89 -16.34 -32.24
N TYR A 49 -27.93 -16.18 -33.17
CA TYR A 49 -27.81 -14.95 -33.97
C TYR A 49 -28.95 -14.73 -34.99
N GLU A 50 -29.60 -15.80 -35.44
CA GLU A 50 -30.81 -15.71 -36.25
C GLU A 50 -32.04 -15.30 -35.41
N ASN A 51 -32.06 -15.68 -34.13
CA ASN A 51 -33.28 -15.76 -33.34
C ASN A 51 -33.30 -14.84 -32.10
N ASP A 52 -32.18 -14.21 -31.73
CA ASP A 52 -32.07 -13.27 -30.61
C ASP A 52 -31.74 -11.85 -31.13
N PRO A 53 -32.66 -10.87 -30.98
CA PRO A 53 -32.47 -9.51 -31.48
C PRO A 53 -31.43 -8.71 -30.69
N TYR A 54 -31.04 -9.15 -29.49
CA TYR A 54 -29.95 -8.54 -28.71
C TYR A 54 -28.59 -8.80 -29.38
N LEU A 55 -28.45 -9.90 -30.12
CA LEU A 55 -27.19 -10.32 -30.70
C LEU A 55 -26.89 -9.59 -32.01
N GLN A 56 -25.77 -8.88 -32.04
CA GLN A 56 -25.29 -8.17 -33.22
C GLN A 56 -24.26 -9.00 -33.97
N PRO A 57 -24.53 -9.45 -35.22
CA PRO A 57 -23.58 -10.27 -35.94
C PRO A 57 -22.30 -9.47 -36.26
N PRO A 58 -21.11 -10.04 -36.00
CA PRO A 58 -19.84 -9.44 -36.37
C PRO A 58 -19.66 -9.42 -37.90
N ARG A 59 -18.67 -8.67 -38.40
CA ARG A 59 -18.36 -8.61 -39.85
C ARG A 59 -17.86 -9.94 -40.43
N ASP A 60 -17.26 -10.79 -39.59
CA ASP A 60 -16.84 -12.15 -39.90
C ASP A 60 -17.85 -13.12 -39.31
N ASN A 61 -18.37 -14.04 -40.12
CA ASN A 61 -19.38 -15.02 -39.69
C ASN A 61 -18.76 -16.36 -39.23
N SER A 62 -17.44 -16.41 -39.01
CA SER A 62 -16.81 -17.59 -38.42
C SER A 62 -17.32 -17.85 -37.00
N LEU A 63 -17.40 -19.12 -36.59
CA LEU A 63 -17.79 -19.49 -35.21
C LEU A 63 -16.94 -18.76 -34.17
N GLY A 64 -15.63 -18.62 -34.43
CA GLY A 64 -14.71 -17.89 -33.58
C GLY A 64 -15.06 -16.41 -33.44
N ALA A 65 -15.46 -15.74 -34.52
CA ALA A 65 -15.92 -14.36 -34.46
C ALA A 65 -17.26 -14.23 -33.74
N LEU A 66 -18.21 -15.13 -34.02
CA LEU A 66 -19.55 -15.13 -33.42
C LEU A 66 -19.52 -15.33 -31.90
N ILE A 67 -18.72 -16.26 -31.38
CA ILE A 67 -18.65 -16.46 -29.91
C ILE A 67 -17.86 -15.35 -29.20
N HIS A 68 -16.99 -14.62 -29.91
CA HIS A 68 -16.15 -13.57 -29.33
C HIS A 68 -16.74 -12.15 -29.42
N GLU A 69 -17.86 -11.99 -30.12
CA GLU A 69 -18.63 -10.76 -30.16
C GLU A 69 -19.19 -10.42 -28.76
N GLN A 70 -19.33 -9.13 -28.46
CA GLN A 70 -19.60 -8.64 -27.12
C GLN A 70 -21.04 -8.90 -26.68
N THR A 71 -22.04 -8.64 -27.53
CA THR A 71 -23.44 -8.93 -27.22
C THR A 71 -23.68 -10.43 -26.98
N PHE A 72 -22.94 -11.30 -27.66
CA PHE A 72 -22.98 -12.74 -27.36
C PHE A 72 -22.44 -13.07 -25.97
N LYS A 73 -21.31 -12.49 -25.56
CA LYS A 73 -20.75 -12.72 -24.20
C LYS A 73 -21.63 -12.16 -23.10
N ASP A 74 -22.20 -10.98 -23.31
CA ASP A 74 -23.07 -10.30 -22.35
C ASP A 74 -24.40 -11.05 -22.16
N ASN A 75 -24.84 -11.79 -23.17
CA ASN A 75 -26.04 -12.61 -23.12
C ASN A 75 -25.86 -13.91 -22.33
N LEU A 76 -24.62 -14.37 -22.13
CA LEU A 76 -24.32 -15.61 -21.42
C LEU A 76 -24.30 -15.41 -19.91
N LYS A 77 -24.68 -16.46 -19.18
CA LYS A 77 -24.45 -16.51 -17.73
C LYS A 77 -22.95 -16.59 -17.39
N PRO A 78 -22.51 -16.01 -16.26
CA PRO A 78 -21.13 -16.17 -15.76
C PRO A 78 -20.73 -17.65 -15.68
N GLY A 79 -19.60 -18.01 -16.30
CA GLY A 79 -19.06 -19.37 -16.33
C GLY A 79 -19.32 -20.15 -17.64
N LEU A 80 -20.40 -19.84 -18.39
CA LEU A 80 -20.72 -20.55 -19.64
C LEU A 80 -19.73 -20.27 -20.78
N PHE A 81 -19.14 -19.07 -20.82
CA PHE A 81 -18.18 -18.71 -21.85
C PHE A 81 -16.91 -19.57 -21.81
N GLY A 82 -16.48 -19.98 -20.60
CA GLY A 82 -15.37 -20.92 -20.44
C GLY A 82 -15.66 -22.27 -21.11
N LYS A 83 -16.88 -22.79 -20.90
CA LYS A 83 -17.38 -24.05 -21.49
C LYS A 83 -17.39 -24.00 -23.02
N ILE A 84 -17.89 -22.89 -23.59
CA ILE A 84 -17.89 -22.62 -25.05
C ILE A 84 -16.47 -22.60 -25.60
N ARG A 85 -15.52 -21.95 -24.92
CA ARG A 85 -14.11 -21.91 -25.35
C ARG A 85 -13.45 -23.28 -25.31
N THR A 86 -13.76 -24.10 -24.30
CA THR A 86 -13.25 -25.48 -24.20
C THR A 86 -13.72 -26.32 -25.39
N ILE A 87 -15.02 -26.31 -25.70
CA ILE A 87 -15.58 -27.04 -26.85
C ILE A 87 -15.01 -26.52 -28.17
N HIS A 88 -14.92 -25.19 -28.35
CA HIS A 88 -14.37 -24.59 -29.57
C HIS A 88 -12.90 -24.97 -29.77
N LYS A 89 -12.06 -24.90 -28.73
CA LYS A 89 -10.63 -25.20 -28.80
C LYS A 89 -10.36 -26.69 -29.04
N VAL A 90 -10.94 -27.58 -28.23
CA VAL A 90 -10.70 -29.03 -28.35
C VAL A 90 -11.36 -29.60 -29.61
N GLY A 91 -12.52 -29.08 -30.02
CA GLY A 91 -13.15 -29.44 -31.28
C GLY A 91 -12.39 -28.95 -32.52
N ASN A 92 -11.74 -27.77 -32.47
CA ASN A 92 -10.85 -27.31 -33.55
C ASN A 92 -9.64 -28.24 -33.70
N ASN A 93 -9.06 -28.70 -32.59
CA ASN A 93 -7.97 -29.68 -32.62
C ASN A 93 -8.44 -31.03 -33.21
N ALA A 94 -9.65 -31.49 -32.87
CA ALA A 94 -10.25 -32.69 -33.46
C ALA A 94 -10.44 -32.58 -34.99
N ALA A 95 -10.73 -31.38 -35.49
CA ALA A 95 -10.97 -31.11 -36.90
C ALA A 95 -9.68 -30.95 -37.75
N HIS A 96 -8.62 -30.34 -37.19
CA HIS A 96 -7.48 -29.87 -37.98
C HIS A 96 -6.11 -30.46 -37.59
N ASP A 97 -5.99 -31.09 -36.43
CA ASP A 97 -4.70 -31.56 -35.88
C ASP A 97 -4.66 -33.10 -35.77
N THR A 98 -3.52 -33.76 -36.00
CA THR A 98 -3.40 -35.24 -35.97
C THR A 98 -3.18 -35.80 -34.57
N SER A 99 -3.24 -34.95 -33.54
CA SER A 99 -3.10 -35.31 -32.13
C SER A 99 -4.18 -36.31 -31.65
N THR A 100 -3.77 -37.24 -30.79
CA THR A 100 -4.64 -38.26 -30.20
C THR A 100 -5.58 -37.65 -29.15
N ILE A 101 -6.89 -37.78 -29.35
CA ILE A 101 -7.94 -37.33 -28.41
C ILE A 101 -8.33 -38.48 -27.51
N SER A 102 -8.32 -38.27 -26.19
CA SER A 102 -8.69 -39.29 -25.22
C SER A 102 -10.21 -39.40 -25.04
N GLU A 103 -10.68 -40.57 -24.58
CA GLU A 103 -12.08 -40.76 -24.15
C GLU A 103 -12.47 -39.79 -23.03
N ARG A 104 -11.52 -39.42 -22.16
CA ARG A 104 -11.72 -38.45 -21.08
C ARG A 104 -12.02 -37.05 -21.63
N ASP A 105 -11.31 -36.63 -22.67
CA ASP A 105 -11.53 -35.32 -23.31
C ASP A 105 -12.88 -35.26 -24.01
N SER A 106 -13.26 -36.34 -24.71
CA SER A 106 -14.56 -36.47 -25.37
C SER A 106 -15.72 -36.48 -24.37
N LEU A 107 -15.59 -37.22 -23.28
CA LEU A 107 -16.58 -37.26 -22.21
C LEU A 107 -16.77 -35.88 -21.56
N HIS A 108 -15.67 -35.19 -21.25
CA HIS A 108 -15.71 -33.85 -20.69
C HIS A 108 -16.40 -32.86 -21.65
N LEU A 109 -16.07 -32.89 -22.94
CA LEU A 109 -16.68 -32.01 -23.95
C LEU A 109 -18.20 -32.21 -24.09
N ILE A 110 -18.67 -33.45 -24.01
CA ILE A 110 -20.11 -33.76 -24.05
C ILE A 110 -20.82 -33.27 -22.79
N GLU A 111 -20.19 -33.37 -21.63
CA GLU A 111 -20.70 -32.82 -20.36
C GLU A 111 -20.80 -31.28 -20.43
N GLU A 112 -19.78 -30.62 -20.97
CA GLU A 112 -19.81 -29.18 -21.23
C GLU A 112 -20.92 -28.78 -22.22
N LEU A 113 -21.14 -29.57 -23.27
CA LEU A 113 -22.19 -29.34 -24.26
C LEU A 113 -23.59 -29.49 -23.66
N PHE A 114 -23.76 -30.42 -22.74
CA PHE A 114 -25.00 -30.61 -21.99
C PHE A 114 -25.38 -29.33 -21.21
N HIS A 115 -24.43 -28.70 -20.52
CA HIS A 115 -24.71 -27.45 -19.79
C HIS A 115 -25.10 -26.29 -20.71
N LEU A 116 -24.49 -26.22 -21.91
CA LEU A 116 -24.80 -25.18 -22.89
C LEU A 116 -26.18 -25.38 -23.53
N THR A 117 -26.49 -26.61 -23.92
CA THR A 117 -27.79 -26.94 -24.51
C THR A 117 -28.92 -26.88 -23.49
N TYR A 118 -28.65 -27.19 -22.21
CA TYR A 118 -29.58 -26.92 -21.12
C TYR A 118 -29.91 -25.44 -21.01
N TRP A 119 -28.88 -24.57 -21.00
CA TRP A 119 -29.06 -23.12 -20.97
C TRP A 119 -29.89 -22.63 -22.17
N LEU A 120 -29.62 -23.14 -23.38
CA LEU A 120 -30.39 -22.81 -24.57
C LEU A 120 -31.88 -23.09 -24.39
N VAL A 121 -32.25 -24.31 -23.99
CA VAL A 121 -33.67 -24.69 -23.80
C VAL A 121 -34.29 -23.94 -22.63
N ARG A 122 -33.54 -23.71 -21.55
CA ARG A 122 -34.03 -23.03 -20.35
C ARG A 122 -34.49 -21.61 -20.63
N TYR A 123 -33.77 -20.90 -21.49
CA TYR A 123 -34.04 -19.49 -21.79
C TYR A 123 -34.83 -19.29 -23.08
N TYR A 124 -34.55 -20.06 -24.12
CA TYR A 124 -35.15 -19.88 -25.45
C TYR A 124 -36.25 -20.89 -25.79
N GLY A 125 -36.47 -21.91 -24.95
CA GLY A 125 -37.51 -22.90 -25.14
C GLY A 125 -38.90 -22.45 -24.69
N GLN A 126 -39.94 -22.88 -25.42
CA GLN A 126 -41.36 -22.61 -25.11
C GLN A 126 -41.77 -23.13 -23.73
N ASN A 127 -41.17 -24.25 -23.29
CA ASN A 127 -41.37 -24.84 -21.96
C ASN A 127 -40.13 -24.70 -21.06
N GLY A 128 -39.18 -23.81 -21.37
CA GLY A 128 -37.89 -23.67 -20.68
C GLY A 128 -38.03 -23.47 -19.16
N ARG A 129 -38.99 -22.66 -18.72
CA ARG A 129 -39.31 -22.46 -17.30
C ARG A 129 -39.79 -23.72 -16.55
N LYS A 130 -40.24 -24.76 -17.26
CA LYS A 130 -40.71 -26.05 -16.72
C LYS A 130 -39.69 -27.17 -16.91
N LEU A 131 -38.49 -26.88 -17.41
CA LEU A 131 -37.48 -27.88 -17.80
C LEU A 131 -36.95 -28.71 -16.60
N GLY A 132 -37.12 -28.22 -15.37
CA GLY A 132 -36.61 -28.87 -14.16
C GLY A 132 -35.08 -28.86 -14.06
N ASP A 133 -34.55 -29.33 -12.93
CA ASP A 133 -33.11 -29.51 -12.73
C ASP A 133 -32.72 -30.91 -13.23
N ILE A 134 -32.27 -30.98 -14.48
CA ILE A 134 -31.78 -32.22 -15.10
C ILE A 134 -30.25 -32.25 -15.07
N SER A 135 -29.68 -33.35 -14.58
CA SER A 135 -28.23 -33.54 -14.49
C SER A 135 -27.71 -34.44 -15.61
N PHE A 136 -26.44 -34.24 -15.98
CA PHE A 136 -25.76 -35.11 -16.92
C PHE A 136 -25.54 -36.50 -16.29
N ASP A 137 -25.92 -37.56 -16.99
CA ASP A 137 -25.80 -38.95 -16.54
C ASP A 137 -24.92 -39.75 -17.49
N ARG A 138 -23.72 -40.08 -17.00
CA ARG A 138 -22.72 -40.84 -17.75
C ARG A 138 -23.16 -42.26 -18.10
N GLN A 139 -24.12 -42.83 -17.37
CA GLN A 139 -24.61 -44.21 -17.61
C GLN A 139 -25.52 -44.31 -18.85
N LYS A 140 -26.02 -43.16 -19.36
CA LYS A 140 -26.85 -43.10 -20.58
C LYS A 140 -26.03 -43.15 -21.87
N ILE A 141 -24.71 -42.99 -21.79
CA ILE A 141 -23.82 -43.06 -22.94
C ILE A 141 -23.69 -44.53 -23.36
N PRO A 142 -24.02 -44.89 -24.62
CA PRO A 142 -23.99 -46.28 -25.05
C PRO A 142 -22.55 -46.83 -25.08
N PRO A 143 -22.34 -48.12 -24.71
CA PRO A 143 -21.04 -48.75 -24.83
C PRO A 143 -20.62 -48.87 -26.30
N ALA A 144 -19.32 -48.80 -26.57
CA ALA A 144 -18.74 -48.64 -27.90
C ALA A 144 -19.32 -49.61 -28.94
N ALA A 145 -20.06 -49.09 -29.91
CA ALA A 145 -20.40 -49.80 -31.15
C ALA A 145 -19.50 -49.28 -32.28
N PRO A 146 -18.88 -50.16 -33.09
CA PRO A 146 -17.97 -49.72 -34.16
C PRO A 146 -18.77 -49.10 -35.33
N PRO A 147 -18.48 -47.86 -35.76
CA PRO A 147 -19.05 -47.33 -36.99
C PRO A 147 -18.32 -47.90 -38.23
N ALA A 148 -19.03 -48.00 -39.36
CA ALA A 148 -18.43 -48.46 -40.61
C ALA A 148 -17.45 -47.39 -41.17
N PRO A 149 -16.22 -47.75 -41.60
CA PRO A 149 -15.17 -46.80 -41.99
C PRO A 149 -15.54 -45.81 -43.11
N LYS A 150 -16.50 -46.16 -43.98
CA LYS A 150 -16.98 -45.29 -45.07
C LYS A 150 -17.83 -44.12 -44.60
N GLN A 151 -18.46 -44.20 -43.42
CA GLN A 151 -19.30 -43.11 -42.91
C GLN A 151 -18.48 -41.92 -42.42
N LEU A 152 -17.25 -42.10 -41.92
CA LEU A 152 -16.41 -41.00 -41.41
C LEU A 152 -15.87 -40.09 -42.53
N GLN A 153 -15.41 -40.65 -43.65
CA GLN A 153 -14.85 -39.87 -44.76
C GLN A 153 -15.91 -39.08 -45.56
N ASP A 154 -17.12 -39.64 -45.73
CA ASP A 154 -18.24 -38.92 -46.34
C ASP A 154 -18.74 -37.77 -45.44
N LEU A 155 -18.53 -37.89 -44.13
CA LEU A 155 -18.96 -36.90 -43.16
C LEU A 155 -17.97 -35.73 -43.04
N GLU A 156 -16.67 -36.00 -43.03
CA GLU A 156 -15.61 -34.98 -43.13
C GLU A 156 -15.75 -34.14 -44.41
N LYS A 157 -16.14 -34.78 -45.53
CA LYS A 157 -16.42 -34.08 -46.80
C LYS A 157 -17.65 -33.18 -46.74
N ARG A 158 -18.76 -33.65 -46.17
CA ARG A 158 -20.00 -32.86 -46.05
C ARG A 158 -19.85 -31.62 -45.15
N LEU A 159 -18.88 -31.63 -44.23
CA LEU A 159 -18.70 -30.57 -43.22
C LEU A 159 -17.62 -29.54 -43.58
N SER A 160 -16.72 -29.83 -44.53
CA SER A 160 -15.80 -28.83 -45.09
C SER A 160 -16.47 -27.84 -46.07
N GLN A 161 -17.69 -28.16 -46.52
CA GLN A 161 -18.53 -27.27 -47.31
C GLN A 161 -19.59 -26.65 -46.40
N SER A 162 -19.40 -25.38 -46.06
CA SER A 162 -20.31 -24.57 -45.27
C SER A 162 -21.66 -24.34 -45.98
N ASP A 163 -22.54 -25.33 -45.99
CA ASP A 163 -23.92 -25.17 -46.47
C ASP A 163 -24.80 -24.40 -45.46
N ALA A 164 -24.47 -24.44 -44.17
CA ALA A 164 -25.24 -23.79 -43.09
C ALA A 164 -25.23 -22.25 -43.20
N LEU A 165 -24.08 -21.62 -43.50
CA LEU A 165 -23.98 -20.16 -43.66
C LEU A 165 -24.67 -19.65 -44.94
N ARG A 166 -24.77 -20.51 -45.96
CA ARG A 166 -25.44 -20.18 -47.22
C ARG A 166 -26.97 -20.23 -47.08
N GLN A 167 -27.49 -21.19 -46.32
CA GLN A 167 -28.91 -21.28 -45.96
C GLN A 167 -29.35 -20.12 -45.06
N LEU A 168 -28.49 -19.67 -44.14
CA LEU A 168 -28.72 -18.52 -43.26
C LEU A 168 -28.87 -17.20 -44.04
N ALA A 169 -28.12 -17.05 -45.13
CA ALA A 169 -28.22 -15.90 -46.04
C ALA A 169 -29.49 -15.95 -46.92
N GLU A 170 -29.86 -17.14 -47.41
CA GLU A 170 -31.06 -17.34 -48.26
C GLU A 170 -32.38 -17.26 -47.47
N ALA A 171 -32.40 -17.72 -46.21
CA ALA A 171 -33.56 -17.65 -45.32
C ALA A 171 -33.90 -16.21 -44.91
N LYS A 172 -32.87 -15.40 -44.63
CA LYS A 172 -33.02 -13.97 -44.30
C LYS A 172 -33.59 -13.14 -45.44
N GLN A 173 -33.43 -13.61 -46.68
CA GLN A 173 -33.88 -12.92 -47.89
C GLN A 173 -35.34 -13.22 -48.24
N ARG A 174 -35.97 -14.23 -47.62
CA ARG A 174 -37.32 -14.72 -47.96
C ARG A 174 -38.42 -14.33 -46.96
N GLN A 175 -38.09 -13.84 -45.77
CA GLN A 175 -39.09 -13.44 -44.77
C GLN A 175 -39.43 -11.96 -44.89
N THR A 176 -40.72 -11.62 -44.77
CA THR A 176 -41.16 -10.22 -44.77
C THR A 176 -40.79 -9.57 -43.43
N GLU A 177 -40.41 -8.28 -43.45
CA GLU A 177 -39.98 -7.55 -42.24
C GLU A 177 -41.06 -7.54 -41.13
N ALA A 178 -42.34 -7.60 -41.50
CA ALA A 178 -43.47 -7.62 -40.58
C ALA A 178 -43.62 -8.97 -39.85
N GLU A 179 -43.45 -10.11 -40.54
CA GLU A 179 -43.47 -11.45 -39.93
C GLU A 179 -42.29 -11.64 -38.98
N LEU A 180 -41.12 -11.11 -39.37
CA LEU A 180 -39.90 -11.14 -38.58
C LEU A 180 -40.02 -10.28 -37.30
N ALA A 181 -40.67 -9.12 -37.38
CA ALA A 181 -40.94 -8.27 -36.22
C ALA A 181 -41.95 -8.91 -35.25
N ALA A 182 -43.03 -9.51 -35.76
CA ALA A 182 -44.03 -10.19 -34.93
C ALA A 182 -43.45 -11.41 -34.19
N ALA A 183 -42.68 -12.25 -34.89
CA ALA A 183 -42.01 -13.42 -34.31
C ALA A 183 -40.92 -13.03 -33.28
N ARG A 184 -40.28 -11.86 -33.45
CA ARG A 184 -39.32 -11.30 -32.47
C ARG A 184 -40.01 -10.84 -31.19
N ALA A 185 -41.10 -10.09 -31.32
CA ALA A 185 -41.85 -9.58 -30.16
C ALA A 185 -42.43 -10.71 -29.29
N GLU A 186 -42.96 -11.77 -29.90
CA GLU A 186 -43.44 -12.96 -29.18
C GLU A 186 -42.31 -13.66 -28.41
N ARG A 187 -41.09 -13.67 -28.97
CA ARG A 187 -39.93 -14.33 -28.36
C ARG A 187 -39.28 -13.52 -27.24
N ASP A 188 -39.22 -12.19 -27.37
CA ASP A 188 -38.75 -11.31 -26.29
C ASP A 188 -39.65 -11.44 -25.06
N ALA A 189 -40.96 -11.57 -25.27
CA ALA A 189 -41.91 -11.86 -24.21
C ALA A 189 -41.66 -13.22 -23.55
N LEU A 190 -41.33 -14.26 -24.33
CA LEU A 190 -40.98 -15.59 -23.82
C LEU A 190 -39.67 -15.56 -23.01
N LEU A 191 -38.62 -14.88 -23.50
CA LEU A 191 -37.34 -14.69 -22.82
C LEU A 191 -37.53 -13.98 -21.47
N ALA A 192 -38.33 -12.91 -21.44
CA ALA A 192 -38.65 -12.19 -20.22
C ALA A 192 -39.39 -13.09 -19.20
N GLN A 193 -40.35 -13.89 -19.66
CA GLN A 193 -41.06 -14.85 -18.80
C GLN A 193 -40.14 -15.94 -18.26
N ASN A 194 -39.23 -16.47 -19.08
CA ASN A 194 -38.30 -17.52 -18.67
C ASN A 194 -37.23 -17.00 -17.69
N ARG A 195 -36.79 -15.73 -17.84
CA ARG A 195 -35.84 -15.05 -16.93
C ARG A 195 -36.45 -14.73 -15.55
N ALA A 196 -37.78 -14.59 -15.46
CA ALA A 196 -38.46 -14.27 -14.20
C ALA A 196 -38.38 -15.40 -13.15
N ILE A 197 -38.06 -16.64 -13.56
CA ILE A 197 -37.82 -17.76 -12.65
C ILE A 197 -36.31 -17.98 -12.54
N ALA A 198 -35.78 -18.03 -11.31
CA ALA A 198 -34.37 -18.24 -11.05
C ALA A 198 -33.89 -19.59 -11.60
N ASP A 199 -32.81 -19.58 -12.37
CA ASP A 199 -32.17 -20.81 -12.88
C ASP A 199 -31.14 -21.31 -11.87
N ARG A 200 -31.37 -22.56 -11.42
CA ARG A 200 -30.65 -23.26 -10.36
C ARG A 200 -29.68 -24.34 -10.88
N HIS A 201 -29.46 -24.40 -12.21
CA HIS A 201 -28.59 -25.39 -12.82
C HIS A 201 -27.13 -25.26 -12.37
N ASP A 202 -26.50 -26.39 -12.05
CA ASP A 202 -25.14 -26.40 -11.53
C ASP A 202 -24.10 -26.30 -12.67
N TYR A 203 -23.43 -25.14 -12.75
CA TYR A 203 -22.35 -24.86 -13.69
C TYR A 203 -20.92 -25.12 -13.15
N ASN A 204 -20.82 -25.87 -12.04
CA ASN A 204 -19.67 -26.59 -11.48
C ASN A 204 -18.70 -25.84 -10.53
N GLU A 205 -18.80 -26.18 -9.25
CA GLU A 205 -18.04 -25.69 -8.08
C GLU A 205 -16.81 -26.55 -7.75
N ALA A 206 -16.79 -27.78 -8.27
CA ALA A 206 -15.75 -28.78 -8.04
C ALA A 206 -14.37 -28.35 -8.58
N ASP A 207 -14.31 -27.57 -9.66
CA ASP A 207 -13.04 -27.11 -10.24
C ASP A 207 -12.32 -26.07 -9.38
N THR A 208 -13.07 -25.15 -8.74
CA THR A 208 -12.50 -24.19 -7.78
C THR A 208 -11.89 -24.90 -6.57
N ARG A 209 -12.57 -25.94 -6.08
CA ARG A 209 -12.07 -26.81 -5.01
C ARG A 209 -10.75 -27.48 -5.42
N HIS A 210 -10.74 -28.14 -6.58
CA HIS A 210 -9.60 -28.95 -7.01
C HIS A 210 -8.34 -28.16 -7.40
N TYR A 211 -8.47 -27.06 -8.14
CA TYR A 211 -7.30 -26.36 -8.70
C TYR A 211 -6.74 -25.24 -7.82
N LEU A 212 -7.51 -24.76 -6.83
CA LEU A 212 -7.10 -23.63 -5.99
C LEU A 212 -7.08 -24.01 -4.51
N ILE A 213 -8.21 -24.48 -3.96
CA ILE A 213 -8.34 -24.73 -2.52
C ILE A 213 -7.55 -25.97 -2.09
N ASP A 214 -7.63 -27.08 -2.84
CA ASP A 214 -6.84 -28.30 -2.56
C ASP A 214 -5.33 -28.02 -2.55
N VAL A 215 -4.85 -27.21 -3.50
CA VAL A 215 -3.43 -26.83 -3.60
C VAL A 215 -3.00 -26.06 -2.34
N LEU A 216 -3.80 -25.09 -1.91
CA LEU A 216 -3.55 -24.30 -0.70
C LEU A 216 -3.58 -25.16 0.57
N LEU A 217 -4.50 -26.12 0.66
CA LEU A 217 -4.59 -27.06 1.78
C LEU A 217 -3.36 -27.98 1.82
N GLN A 218 -2.93 -28.50 0.66
CA GLN A 218 -1.73 -29.32 0.54
C GLN A 218 -0.45 -28.55 0.89
N GLU A 219 -0.31 -27.29 0.46
CA GLU A 219 0.81 -26.42 0.86
C GLU A 219 0.89 -26.22 2.39
N ALA A 220 -0.26 -26.22 3.06
CA ALA A 220 -0.36 -26.15 4.53
C ALA A 220 -0.20 -27.53 5.21
N GLY A 221 0.03 -28.59 4.45
CA GLY A 221 0.27 -29.96 4.94
C GLY A 221 -1.00 -30.76 5.21
N TRP A 222 -2.16 -30.34 4.69
CA TRP A 222 -3.42 -31.08 4.82
C TRP A 222 -3.62 -32.08 3.68
N ASP A 223 -4.01 -33.31 4.03
CA ASP A 223 -4.41 -34.33 3.06
C ASP A 223 -5.92 -34.25 2.82
N THR A 224 -6.32 -33.74 1.65
CA THR A 224 -7.73 -33.63 1.25
C THR A 224 -8.38 -34.98 0.94
N LYS A 225 -7.60 -36.06 0.85
CA LYS A 225 -8.10 -37.43 0.62
C LYS A 225 -8.24 -38.24 1.91
N ALA A 226 -7.88 -37.67 3.06
CA ALA A 226 -8.03 -38.34 4.33
C ALA A 226 -9.52 -38.66 4.62
N PRO A 227 -9.82 -39.75 5.34
CA PRO A 227 -11.20 -40.07 5.70
C PRO A 227 -11.88 -38.91 6.42
N ASN A 228 -13.13 -38.62 6.06
CA ASN A 228 -13.93 -37.53 6.63
C ASN A 228 -13.35 -36.12 6.44
N ALA A 229 -12.36 -35.94 5.55
CA ALA A 229 -11.77 -34.63 5.28
C ALA A 229 -12.64 -33.76 4.37
N THR A 230 -13.38 -34.36 3.43
CA THR A 230 -14.23 -33.64 2.46
C THR A 230 -15.69 -34.06 2.53
N GLU A 231 -16.58 -33.13 2.18
CA GLU A 231 -18.05 -33.34 2.12
C GLU A 231 -18.61 -34.02 3.39
N PHE A 232 -18.17 -33.54 4.55
CA PHE A 232 -18.48 -34.14 5.85
C PHE A 232 -19.91 -33.81 6.27
N GLU A 233 -20.72 -34.84 6.50
CA GLU A 233 -22.14 -34.69 6.88
C GLU A 233 -22.27 -34.17 8.33
N VAL A 234 -23.05 -33.11 8.50
CA VAL A 234 -23.40 -32.52 9.80
C VAL A 234 -24.91 -32.42 9.97
N TRP A 235 -25.36 -32.40 11.23
CA TRP A 235 -26.77 -32.42 11.61
C TRP A 235 -27.11 -31.26 12.53
N GLY A 236 -28.29 -30.67 12.35
CA GLY A 236 -28.75 -29.52 13.14
C GLY A 236 -28.78 -28.20 12.37
N MET A 237 -28.66 -28.23 11.04
CA MET A 237 -28.81 -27.05 10.19
C MET A 237 -30.23 -26.46 10.29
N PRO A 238 -30.41 -25.14 10.16
CA PRO A 238 -31.72 -24.50 10.21
C PRO A 238 -32.66 -25.03 9.12
N ILE A 239 -33.87 -25.42 9.51
CA ILE A 239 -34.95 -25.83 8.60
C ILE A 239 -35.62 -24.56 8.10
N GLN A 240 -35.45 -24.24 6.82
CA GLN A 240 -36.01 -23.02 6.21
C GLN A 240 -37.32 -23.32 5.48
N GLN A 241 -37.52 -24.56 5.00
CA GLN A 241 -38.73 -24.99 4.29
C GLN A 241 -39.21 -26.38 4.77
N ALA A 242 -40.51 -26.65 4.58
CA ALA A 242 -41.09 -27.96 4.86
C ALA A 242 -40.51 -29.01 3.90
N GLY A 243 -39.59 -29.85 4.40
CA GLY A 243 -38.84 -30.82 3.61
C GLY A 243 -37.33 -30.80 3.89
N ASP A 244 -36.81 -29.76 4.54
CA ASP A 244 -35.40 -29.72 4.95
C ASP A 244 -35.14 -30.76 6.04
N THR A 245 -34.11 -31.59 5.82
CA THR A 245 -33.76 -32.69 6.72
C THR A 245 -32.95 -32.26 7.93
N GLY A 246 -32.57 -30.98 8.01
CA GLY A 246 -31.62 -30.45 8.99
C GLY A 246 -30.18 -30.94 8.80
N ARG A 247 -29.88 -31.56 7.65
CA ARG A 247 -28.54 -32.03 7.26
C ARG A 247 -27.79 -30.94 6.50
N GLY A 248 -26.47 -30.92 6.67
CA GLY A 248 -25.54 -30.11 5.90
C GLY A 248 -24.29 -30.90 5.54
N PHE A 249 -23.52 -30.39 4.58
CA PHE A 249 -22.26 -31.01 4.16
C PHE A 249 -21.17 -29.94 4.15
N VAL A 250 -20.17 -30.13 5.01
CA VAL A 250 -19.02 -29.22 5.11
C VAL A 250 -18.02 -29.59 4.03
N ASP A 251 -17.60 -28.63 3.19
CA ASP A 251 -16.68 -28.92 2.09
C ASP A 251 -15.38 -29.54 2.57
N TYR A 252 -14.78 -28.95 3.62
CA TYR A 252 -13.60 -29.52 4.27
C TYR A 252 -13.67 -29.42 5.79
N VAL A 253 -13.24 -30.47 6.48
CA VAL A 253 -13.00 -30.46 7.93
C VAL A 253 -11.54 -30.83 8.18
N LEU A 254 -10.83 -29.97 8.91
CA LEU A 254 -9.42 -30.13 9.24
C LEU A 254 -9.32 -30.72 10.65
N TRP A 255 -8.84 -31.96 10.75
CA TRP A 255 -8.89 -32.76 11.99
C TRP A 255 -7.59 -32.72 12.81
N GLY A 256 -7.74 -32.75 14.14
CA GLY A 256 -6.65 -32.95 15.11
C GLY A 256 -6.27 -34.42 15.23
N ASP A 257 -5.08 -34.71 15.79
CA ASP A 257 -4.69 -36.09 16.12
C ASP A 257 -5.59 -36.72 17.19
N ASP A 258 -6.29 -35.89 17.96
CA ASP A 258 -7.27 -36.29 18.96
C ASP A 258 -8.67 -36.59 18.38
N GLY A 259 -8.83 -36.50 17.06
CA GLY A 259 -10.10 -36.73 16.36
C GLY A 259 -11.12 -35.61 16.53
N LYS A 260 -10.72 -34.42 17.04
CA LYS A 260 -11.58 -33.25 17.13
C LYS A 260 -11.39 -32.31 15.93
N PRO A 261 -12.44 -31.57 15.52
CA PRO A 261 -12.34 -30.64 14.40
C PRO A 261 -11.52 -29.42 14.82
N LEU A 262 -10.41 -29.16 14.13
CA LEU A 262 -9.58 -27.99 14.36
C LEU A 262 -10.09 -26.78 13.57
N ALA A 263 -10.48 -27.00 12.31
CA ALA A 263 -11.07 -25.98 11.46
C ALA A 263 -12.04 -26.58 10.43
N LEU A 264 -12.81 -25.72 9.79
CA LEU A 264 -13.60 -26.05 8.61
C LEU A 264 -13.31 -25.06 7.48
N VAL A 265 -13.52 -25.49 6.23
CA VAL A 265 -13.45 -24.63 5.06
C VAL A 265 -14.76 -24.73 4.30
N GLU A 266 -15.43 -23.60 4.09
CA GLU A 266 -16.55 -23.45 3.18
C GLU A 266 -16.04 -22.94 1.83
N ALA A 267 -16.25 -23.71 0.77
CA ALA A 267 -15.86 -23.30 -0.57
C ALA A 267 -17.01 -22.55 -1.26
N LYS A 268 -16.62 -21.60 -2.11
CA LYS A 268 -17.50 -20.98 -3.08
C LYS A 268 -16.82 -21.01 -4.44
N ARG A 269 -17.63 -20.84 -5.47
CA ARG A 269 -17.15 -20.72 -6.85
C ARG A 269 -16.31 -19.46 -6.97
N THR A 270 -15.24 -19.49 -7.78
CA THR A 270 -14.34 -18.35 -8.00
C THR A 270 -15.07 -17.08 -8.50
N SER A 271 -16.20 -17.24 -9.19
CA SER A 271 -17.03 -16.12 -9.67
C SER A 271 -17.96 -15.51 -8.61
N LYS A 272 -18.07 -16.12 -7.42
CA LYS A 272 -18.86 -15.60 -6.30
C LYS A 272 -17.95 -15.01 -5.23
N SER A 273 -18.45 -14.01 -4.50
CA SER A 273 -17.75 -13.51 -3.30
C SER A 273 -17.64 -14.62 -2.26
N ALA A 274 -16.46 -14.74 -1.65
CA ALA A 274 -16.21 -15.66 -0.54
C ALA A 274 -17.15 -15.37 0.65
N ASP A 275 -17.50 -14.10 0.90
CA ASP A 275 -18.37 -13.68 2.02
C ASP A 275 -19.76 -14.32 1.97
N SER A 276 -20.23 -14.71 0.78
CA SER A 276 -21.52 -15.43 0.65
C SER A 276 -21.55 -16.77 1.40
N GLY A 277 -20.39 -17.36 1.69
CA GLY A 277 -20.26 -18.57 2.50
C GLY A 277 -20.16 -18.35 4.00
N GLN A 278 -19.98 -17.12 4.47
CA GLN A 278 -19.67 -16.83 5.87
C GLN A 278 -20.72 -17.38 6.85
N GLN A 279 -22.01 -17.11 6.60
CA GLN A 279 -23.08 -17.57 7.48
C GLN A 279 -23.22 -19.09 7.47
N GLN A 280 -23.05 -19.72 6.31
CA GLN A 280 -23.10 -21.17 6.16
C GLN A 280 -21.95 -21.84 6.94
N ALA A 281 -20.74 -21.30 6.82
CA ALA A 281 -19.56 -21.75 7.53
C ALA A 281 -19.75 -21.68 9.06
N LYS A 282 -20.38 -20.62 9.58
CA LYS A 282 -20.75 -20.52 11.01
C LYS A 282 -21.73 -21.61 11.44
N LEU A 283 -22.77 -21.86 10.66
CA LEU A 283 -23.76 -22.89 10.99
C LEU A 283 -23.13 -24.29 11.02
N TYR A 284 -22.18 -24.56 10.12
CA TYR A 284 -21.37 -25.77 10.17
C TYR A 284 -20.48 -25.85 11.41
N ALA A 285 -19.87 -24.74 11.82
CA ALA A 285 -19.12 -24.69 13.08
C ALA A 285 -20.01 -24.99 14.30
N ASP A 286 -21.23 -24.44 14.34
CA ASP A 286 -22.21 -24.68 15.40
C ASP A 286 -22.60 -26.17 15.47
N CYS A 287 -22.79 -26.83 14.32
CA CYS A 287 -23.07 -28.27 14.25
C CYS A 287 -21.88 -29.12 14.73
N LEU A 288 -20.67 -28.80 14.27
CA LEU A 288 -19.45 -29.52 14.65
C LEU A 288 -19.14 -29.36 16.14
N GLU A 289 -19.32 -28.16 16.70
CA GLU A 289 -19.15 -27.91 18.13
C GLU A 289 -20.08 -28.79 18.97
N LYS A 290 -21.36 -28.89 18.58
CA LYS A 290 -22.34 -29.71 19.27
C LYS A 290 -21.97 -31.20 19.28
N ASN A 291 -21.39 -31.70 18.18
CA ASN A 291 -21.07 -33.12 18.01
C ASN A 291 -19.74 -33.51 18.66
N TYR A 292 -18.74 -32.61 18.64
CA TYR A 292 -17.36 -32.91 19.07
C TYR A 292 -16.93 -32.15 20.33
N ASN A 293 -17.79 -31.30 20.88
CA ASN A 293 -17.52 -30.44 22.03
C ASN A 293 -16.25 -29.58 21.84
N GLN A 294 -16.02 -29.14 20.61
CA GLN A 294 -14.93 -28.23 20.23
C GLN A 294 -15.38 -27.39 19.05
N ARG A 295 -15.39 -26.07 19.22
CA ARG A 295 -15.65 -25.14 18.13
C ARG A 295 -14.48 -25.14 17.14
N PRO A 296 -14.65 -25.46 15.85
CA PRO A 296 -13.57 -25.31 14.87
C PRO A 296 -13.28 -23.84 14.55
N VAL A 297 -12.08 -23.53 14.05
CA VAL A 297 -11.80 -22.24 13.37
C VAL A 297 -12.48 -22.24 12.00
N ILE A 298 -13.05 -21.11 11.59
CA ILE A 298 -13.85 -21.02 10.37
C ILE A 298 -13.01 -20.43 9.24
N PHE A 299 -12.94 -21.12 8.11
CA PHE A 299 -12.47 -20.55 6.85
C PHE A 299 -13.59 -20.54 5.81
N TYR A 300 -13.57 -19.52 4.95
CA TYR A 300 -14.40 -19.49 3.75
C TYR A 300 -13.59 -18.91 2.60
N SER A 301 -13.68 -19.53 1.42
CA SER A 301 -12.79 -19.27 0.29
C SER A 301 -13.48 -19.44 -1.06
N ASN A 302 -13.08 -18.65 -2.05
CA ASN A 302 -13.45 -18.85 -3.45
C ASN A 302 -12.24 -19.23 -4.34
N GLY A 303 -11.12 -19.58 -3.71
CA GLY A 303 -9.83 -19.81 -4.34
C GLY A 303 -8.90 -18.59 -4.23
N PRO A 304 -9.10 -17.51 -5.01
CA PRO A 304 -8.24 -16.32 -4.93
C PRO A 304 -8.33 -15.57 -3.60
N GLU A 305 -9.51 -15.54 -2.98
CA GLU A 305 -9.74 -14.89 -1.69
C GLU A 305 -10.04 -15.95 -0.63
N THR A 306 -9.37 -15.84 0.51
CA THR A 306 -9.59 -16.73 1.66
C THR A 306 -9.68 -15.88 2.92
N TYR A 307 -10.68 -16.16 3.74
CA TYR A 307 -10.91 -15.49 5.01
C TYR A 307 -10.80 -16.48 6.16
N LEU A 308 -10.25 -16.00 7.28
CA LEU A 308 -10.20 -16.72 8.55
C LEU A 308 -11.09 -15.98 9.55
N TRP A 309 -11.98 -16.72 10.21
CA TRP A 309 -12.83 -16.24 11.28
C TRP A 309 -12.68 -17.13 12.53
N ASP A 310 -12.09 -16.55 13.58
CA ASP A 310 -12.09 -17.12 14.94
C ASP A 310 -13.14 -16.37 15.74
N ASP A 311 -14.39 -16.74 15.55
CA ASP A 311 -15.56 -15.98 15.98
C ASP A 311 -15.75 -15.86 17.51
N LEU A 312 -14.92 -16.56 18.27
CA LEU A 312 -14.82 -16.39 19.73
C LEU A 312 -13.84 -15.28 20.15
N ALA A 313 -12.97 -14.81 19.25
CA ALA A 313 -11.90 -13.88 19.59
C ALA A 313 -11.80 -12.68 18.65
N TYR A 314 -11.98 -12.86 17.33
CA TYR A 314 -11.75 -11.83 16.32
C TYR A 314 -12.77 -11.91 15.18
N PRO A 315 -13.13 -10.76 14.56
CA PRO A 315 -13.94 -10.76 13.35
C PRO A 315 -13.21 -11.44 12.17
N PRO A 316 -13.92 -11.74 11.06
CA PRO A 316 -13.31 -12.29 9.86
C PRO A 316 -12.23 -11.37 9.30
N ARG A 317 -11.17 -11.97 8.76
CA ARG A 317 -10.04 -11.26 8.17
C ARG A 317 -9.45 -12.03 6.98
N PRO A 318 -8.94 -11.34 5.96
CA PRO A 318 -8.29 -12.00 4.83
C PRO A 318 -6.98 -12.67 5.27
N VAL A 319 -6.70 -13.83 4.71
CA VAL A 319 -5.44 -14.57 4.89
C VAL A 319 -4.94 -15.09 3.55
N LEU A 320 -3.62 -15.19 3.37
CA LEU A 320 -3.01 -15.64 2.11
C LEU A 320 -2.93 -17.17 1.95
N GLY A 321 -3.45 -17.93 2.92
CA GLY A 321 -3.49 -19.39 2.90
C GLY A 321 -4.04 -19.97 4.19
N PHE A 322 -4.14 -21.31 4.23
CA PHE A 322 -4.63 -22.03 5.40
C PHE A 322 -3.53 -22.23 6.46
N LEU A 323 -3.95 -22.31 7.72
CA LEU A 323 -3.06 -22.58 8.83
C LEU A 323 -2.69 -24.06 8.88
N ARG A 324 -1.47 -24.35 9.32
CA ARG A 324 -1.01 -25.73 9.58
C ARG A 324 -1.72 -26.31 10.79
N LYS A 325 -1.73 -27.64 10.87
CA LYS A 325 -2.28 -28.37 12.02
C LYS A 325 -1.80 -27.83 13.37
N THR A 326 -0.49 -27.73 13.58
CA THR A 326 0.12 -27.24 14.82
C THR A 326 -0.18 -25.75 15.11
N GLU A 327 -0.52 -24.97 14.09
CA GLU A 327 -0.92 -23.57 14.21
C GLU A 327 -2.38 -23.47 14.67
N LEU A 328 -3.28 -24.30 14.11
CA LEU A 328 -4.68 -24.40 14.55
C LEU A 328 -4.81 -24.97 15.96
N GLU A 329 -4.05 -26.03 16.30
CA GLU A 329 -4.00 -26.58 17.65
C GLU A 329 -3.61 -25.51 18.68
N ARG A 330 -2.63 -24.67 18.31
CA ARG A 330 -2.21 -23.54 19.16
C ARG A 330 -3.30 -22.48 19.30
N LEU A 331 -4.07 -22.19 18.25
CA LEU A 331 -5.23 -21.29 18.35
C LEU A 331 -6.32 -21.84 19.27
N ILE A 332 -6.64 -23.13 19.16
CA ILE A 332 -7.67 -23.75 20.01
C ILE A 332 -7.21 -23.83 21.46
N PHE A 333 -5.97 -24.23 21.71
CA PHE A 333 -5.37 -24.26 23.05
C PHE A 333 -5.54 -22.91 23.77
N ARG A 334 -5.36 -21.80 23.05
CA ARG A 334 -5.46 -20.44 23.61
C ARG A 334 -6.85 -20.07 24.12
N ARG A 335 -7.92 -20.64 23.55
CA ARG A 335 -9.29 -20.30 23.95
C ARG A 335 -9.58 -20.62 25.42
N SER A 336 -8.91 -21.63 25.99
CA SER A 336 -9.08 -22.04 27.39
C SER A 336 -7.88 -21.75 28.30
N HIS A 337 -6.71 -21.42 27.73
CA HIS A 337 -5.47 -21.27 28.51
C HIS A 337 -4.91 -19.83 28.56
N ARG A 338 -5.49 -18.89 27.80
CA ARG A 338 -5.12 -17.47 27.92
C ARG A 338 -5.50 -16.94 29.29
N LYS A 339 -4.56 -16.26 29.94
CA LYS A 339 -4.83 -15.46 31.14
C LYS A 339 -5.27 -14.06 30.74
N ARG A 340 -6.03 -13.41 31.61
CA ARG A 340 -6.37 -11.99 31.45
C ARG A 340 -5.09 -11.16 31.48
N LEU A 341 -4.91 -10.30 30.47
CA LEU A 341 -3.70 -9.48 30.37
C LEU A 341 -3.65 -8.44 31.49
N ARG A 342 -4.81 -7.87 31.86
CA ARG A 342 -4.94 -6.95 32.99
C ARG A 342 -4.42 -7.53 34.32
N ASP A 343 -4.70 -8.81 34.56
CA ASP A 343 -4.34 -9.49 35.81
C ASP A 343 -2.90 -10.05 35.81
N THR A 344 -2.24 -10.04 34.64
CA THR A 344 -0.85 -10.48 34.51
C THR A 344 0.10 -9.35 34.91
N ALA A 345 1.05 -9.64 35.81
CA ALA A 345 2.03 -8.67 36.27
C ALA A 345 3.05 -8.32 35.18
N ILE A 346 3.44 -7.05 35.10
CA ILE A 346 4.54 -6.60 34.25
C ILE A 346 5.85 -6.81 35.01
N ASN A 347 6.84 -7.42 34.37
CA ASN A 347 8.15 -7.64 34.98
C ASN A 347 8.92 -6.31 35.17
N GLU A 348 9.04 -5.87 36.42
CA GLU A 348 9.68 -4.60 36.79
C GLU A 348 11.21 -4.61 36.64
N ASP A 349 11.84 -5.79 36.66
CA ASP A 349 13.28 -5.94 36.43
C ASP A 349 13.67 -5.60 34.98
N ILE A 350 12.71 -5.69 34.05
CA ILE A 350 12.88 -5.33 32.64
C ILE A 350 12.50 -3.86 32.41
N VAL A 351 11.38 -3.41 32.99
CA VAL A 351 10.84 -2.04 32.84
C VAL A 351 10.62 -1.36 34.18
N GLY A 352 11.47 -0.39 34.50
CA GLY A 352 11.40 0.39 35.75
C GLY A 352 10.66 1.73 35.64
N ARG A 353 10.26 2.16 34.43
CA ARG A 353 9.70 3.50 34.19
C ARG A 353 8.18 3.47 34.02
N PRO A 354 7.41 4.39 34.63
CA PRO A 354 5.95 4.39 34.57
C PRO A 354 5.37 4.39 33.14
N TYR A 355 5.91 5.23 32.24
CA TYR A 355 5.44 5.30 30.86
C TYR A 355 5.65 3.99 30.07
N GLN A 356 6.65 3.17 30.43
CA GLN A 356 6.86 1.86 29.79
C GLN A 356 5.76 0.88 30.23
N LYS A 357 5.39 0.93 31.52
CA LYS A 357 4.27 0.14 32.06
C LYS A 357 2.96 0.57 31.40
N GLU A 358 2.72 1.87 31.29
CA GLU A 358 1.55 2.41 30.58
C GLU A 358 1.53 1.95 29.12
N ALA A 359 2.63 2.10 28.37
CA ALA A 359 2.72 1.66 26.98
C ALA A 359 2.33 0.19 26.80
N ILE A 360 2.83 -0.69 27.68
CA ILE A 360 2.49 -2.12 27.68
C ILE A 360 1.00 -2.31 27.96
N ARG A 361 0.44 -1.60 28.96
CA ARG A 361 -0.98 -1.70 29.31
C ARG A 361 -1.90 -1.26 28.17
N ARG A 362 -1.60 -0.15 27.50
CA ARG A 362 -2.36 0.32 26.32
C ARG A 362 -2.38 -0.70 25.18
N ILE A 363 -1.26 -1.40 24.94
CA ILE A 363 -1.22 -2.49 23.97
C ILE A 363 -2.09 -3.65 24.44
N THR A 364 -1.97 -4.07 25.70
CA THR A 364 -2.77 -5.18 26.23
C THR A 364 -4.28 -4.90 26.17
N GLU A 365 -4.71 -3.68 26.49
CA GLU A 365 -6.10 -3.23 26.35
C GLU A 365 -6.56 -3.25 24.88
N THR A 366 -5.67 -2.83 23.96
CA THR A 366 -5.94 -2.87 22.52
C THR A 366 -6.18 -4.31 22.03
N PHE A 367 -5.38 -5.27 22.52
CA PHE A 367 -5.48 -6.67 22.13
C PHE A 367 -6.64 -7.42 22.81
N GLU A 368 -6.90 -7.14 24.09
CA GLU A 368 -7.88 -7.86 24.91
C GLU A 368 -9.26 -7.20 24.94
N GLU A 369 -9.34 -5.89 25.17
CA GLU A 369 -10.62 -5.20 25.37
C GLU A 369 -11.20 -4.69 24.05
N LYS A 370 -10.35 -4.16 23.17
CA LYS A 370 -10.77 -3.65 21.85
C LYS A 370 -10.80 -4.72 20.77
N CYS A 371 -10.30 -5.92 21.06
CA CYS A 371 -10.11 -7.02 20.10
C CYS A 371 -9.40 -6.59 18.79
N ALA A 372 -8.54 -5.57 18.88
CA ALA A 372 -7.76 -5.10 17.75
C ALA A 372 -6.44 -5.87 17.68
N ARG A 373 -5.95 -6.16 16.48
CA ARG A 373 -4.75 -6.99 16.28
C ARG A 373 -3.47 -6.19 16.02
N LYS A 374 -3.58 -4.86 15.98
CA LYS A 374 -2.51 -3.95 15.56
C LYS A 374 -2.34 -2.82 16.57
N SER A 375 -1.10 -2.47 16.89
CA SER A 375 -0.77 -1.36 17.78
C SER A 375 0.50 -0.64 17.34
N LEU A 376 0.55 0.67 17.56
CA LEU A 376 1.68 1.53 17.22
C LEU A 376 2.17 2.29 18.46
N LEU A 377 3.42 2.07 18.85
CA LEU A 377 4.11 2.82 19.88
C LEU A 377 5.01 3.88 19.26
N VAL A 378 4.76 5.14 19.63
CA VAL A 378 5.60 6.28 19.31
C VAL A 378 6.42 6.61 20.55
N MET A 379 7.73 6.36 20.52
CA MET A 379 8.61 6.56 21.66
C MET A 379 9.93 7.20 21.22
N ALA A 380 10.32 8.30 21.86
CA ALA A 380 11.56 9.00 21.56
C ALA A 380 12.78 8.08 21.64
N THR A 381 13.80 8.39 20.86
CA THR A 381 15.06 7.62 20.86
C THR A 381 15.72 7.71 22.23
N GLY A 382 16.16 6.56 22.77
CA GLY A 382 16.77 6.49 24.12
C GLY A 382 15.79 6.22 25.28
N THR A 383 14.47 6.22 25.05
CA THR A 383 13.46 5.92 26.09
C THR A 383 13.26 4.43 26.39
N GLY A 384 14.00 3.54 25.69
CA GLY A 384 13.97 2.10 25.96
C GLY A 384 12.93 1.30 25.19
N LYS A 385 12.60 1.69 23.94
CA LYS A 385 11.70 0.94 23.02
C LYS A 385 11.92 -0.58 23.04
N THR A 386 13.16 -1.02 22.88
CA THR A 386 13.53 -2.44 22.86
C THR A 386 13.22 -3.12 24.20
N ARG A 387 13.45 -2.45 25.34
CA ARG A 387 13.11 -2.99 26.67
C ARG A 387 11.60 -3.10 26.86
N THR A 388 10.83 -2.10 26.44
CA THR A 388 9.36 -2.16 26.44
C THR A 388 8.86 -3.34 25.62
N ALA A 389 9.44 -3.57 24.43
CA ALA A 389 9.09 -4.72 23.58
C ALA A 389 9.43 -6.07 24.23
N ILE A 390 10.58 -6.18 24.91
CA ILE A 390 10.97 -7.39 25.65
C ILE A 390 9.96 -7.69 26.77
N ALA A 391 9.62 -6.69 27.59
CA ALA A 391 8.66 -6.85 28.67
C ALA A 391 7.25 -7.19 28.16
N LEU A 392 6.83 -6.60 27.04
CA LEU A 392 5.58 -6.97 26.37
C LEU A 392 5.59 -8.44 25.94
N VAL A 393 6.67 -8.91 25.31
CA VAL A 393 6.80 -10.32 24.87
C VAL A 393 6.75 -11.26 26.06
N GLU A 394 7.43 -10.92 27.16
CA GLU A 394 7.42 -11.69 28.40
C GLU A 394 6.00 -11.83 28.95
N LEU A 395 5.28 -10.71 29.11
CA LEU A 395 3.91 -10.68 29.61
C LEU A 395 2.96 -11.49 28.72
N LEU A 396 3.03 -11.30 27.40
CA LEU A 396 2.17 -12.03 26.46
C LEU A 396 2.49 -13.53 26.44
N LYS A 397 3.75 -13.93 26.62
CA LYS A 397 4.13 -15.36 26.73
C LYS A 397 3.64 -15.96 28.05
N SER A 398 3.85 -15.28 29.18
CA SER A 398 3.43 -15.76 30.51
C SER A 398 1.91 -15.83 30.69
N ALA A 399 1.18 -15.02 29.91
CA ALA A 399 -0.27 -15.05 29.78
C ALA A 399 -0.80 -16.03 28.71
N ASN A 400 0.05 -16.80 28.03
CA ASN A 400 -0.28 -17.73 26.93
C ASN A 400 -0.92 -17.08 25.70
N TRP A 401 -0.73 -15.77 25.48
CA TRP A 401 -1.22 -15.07 24.31
C TRP A 401 -0.36 -15.33 23.07
N VAL A 402 0.96 -15.41 23.24
CA VAL A 402 1.93 -15.59 22.15
C VAL A 402 2.94 -16.67 22.52
N ASN A 403 3.44 -17.40 21.54
CA ASN A 403 4.55 -18.34 21.74
C ASN A 403 5.71 -18.07 20.77
N ARG A 404 5.39 -17.80 19.51
CA ARG A 404 6.35 -17.51 18.43
C ARG A 404 6.28 -16.03 18.06
N VAL A 405 7.41 -15.34 18.19
CA VAL A 405 7.54 -13.91 17.94
C VAL A 405 8.56 -13.66 16.83
N LEU A 406 8.23 -12.77 15.90
CA LEU A 406 9.16 -12.26 14.90
C LEU A 406 9.51 -10.81 15.24
N PHE A 407 10.80 -10.50 15.37
CA PHE A 407 11.32 -9.15 15.53
C PHE A 407 12.02 -8.72 14.23
N LEU A 408 11.47 -7.70 13.57
CA LEU A 408 11.97 -7.14 12.32
C LEU A 408 12.64 -5.79 12.55
N ALA A 409 13.80 -5.59 11.94
CA ALA A 409 14.45 -4.29 11.88
C ALA A 409 15.18 -4.11 10.54
N ASP A 410 15.46 -2.86 10.19
CA ASP A 410 15.95 -2.48 8.86
C ASP A 410 17.40 -2.93 8.61
N ARG A 411 18.22 -2.99 9.67
CA ARG A 411 19.67 -3.21 9.57
C ARG A 411 20.16 -4.29 10.54
N ASN A 412 21.20 -5.00 10.14
CA ASN A 412 21.83 -6.05 10.97
C ASN A 412 22.39 -5.52 12.31
N ALA A 413 22.86 -4.27 12.37
CA ALA A 413 23.37 -3.68 13.61
C ALA A 413 22.26 -3.54 14.67
N LEU A 414 21.09 -3.00 14.27
CA LEU A 414 19.89 -2.88 15.11
C LEU A 414 19.43 -4.26 15.61
N LEU A 415 19.38 -5.25 14.72
CA LEU A 415 19.00 -6.62 15.09
C LEU A 415 19.97 -7.24 16.10
N LYS A 416 21.29 -7.07 15.93
CA LYS A 416 22.29 -7.58 16.89
C LYS A 416 22.10 -6.98 18.27
N GLN A 417 21.82 -5.68 18.36
CA GLN A 417 21.57 -5.00 19.64
C GLN A 417 20.30 -5.54 20.30
N ALA A 418 19.18 -5.61 19.57
CA ALA A 418 17.94 -6.16 20.08
C ALA A 418 18.10 -7.64 20.49
N TYR A 419 18.75 -8.45 19.65
CA TYR A 419 19.06 -9.85 19.94
C TYR A 419 19.81 -10.02 21.26
N ARG A 420 20.90 -9.26 21.47
CA ARG A 420 21.67 -9.29 22.73
C ARG A 420 20.81 -8.87 23.93
N ALA A 421 19.94 -7.87 23.77
CA ALA A 421 19.05 -7.41 24.82
C ALA A 421 18.01 -8.48 25.21
N PHE A 422 17.41 -9.15 24.23
CA PHE A 422 16.49 -10.26 24.47
C PHE A 422 17.18 -11.44 25.17
N GLN A 423 18.40 -11.84 24.75
CA GLN A 423 19.17 -12.88 25.43
C GLN A 423 19.43 -12.56 26.90
N ARG A 424 19.76 -11.30 27.19
CA ARG A 424 20.08 -10.85 28.55
C ARG A 424 18.84 -10.84 29.46
N HIS A 425 17.72 -10.34 28.95
CA HIS A 425 16.52 -10.12 29.75
C HIS A 425 15.56 -11.33 29.78
N LEU A 426 15.64 -12.23 28.79
CA LEU A 426 14.81 -13.43 28.69
C LEU A 426 15.66 -14.69 28.45
N PRO A 427 16.51 -15.10 29.42
CA PRO A 427 17.44 -16.21 29.23
C PRO A 427 16.76 -17.57 29.06
N SER A 428 15.51 -17.72 29.51
CA SER A 428 14.70 -18.93 29.35
C SER A 428 14.04 -19.06 27.98
N VAL A 429 14.09 -18.01 27.15
CA VAL A 429 13.44 -17.97 25.83
C VAL A 429 14.48 -18.24 24.76
N THR A 430 14.22 -19.22 23.89
CA THR A 430 15.12 -19.52 22.78
C THR A 430 15.01 -18.43 21.72
N VAL A 431 16.05 -17.61 21.58
CA VAL A 431 16.15 -16.55 20.56
C VAL A 431 17.05 -16.99 19.41
N LEU A 432 16.71 -16.62 18.19
CA LEU A 432 17.49 -16.98 17.00
C LEU A 432 17.60 -15.83 16.01
N HIS A 433 18.76 -15.69 15.36
CA HIS A 433 19.00 -14.71 14.31
C HIS A 433 19.09 -15.40 12.94
N LEU A 434 18.15 -15.12 12.03
CA LEU A 434 17.96 -15.85 10.77
C LEU A 434 19.18 -15.82 9.84
N THR A 435 20.00 -14.77 9.90
CA THR A 435 21.24 -14.71 9.09
C THR A 435 22.37 -15.59 9.63
N ARG A 436 22.27 -16.09 10.87
CA ARG A 436 23.32 -16.89 11.52
C ARG A 436 23.01 -18.39 11.54
N SER A 437 21.73 -18.75 11.63
CA SER A 437 21.29 -20.14 11.56
C SER A 437 20.06 -20.25 10.67
N LYS A 438 20.02 -21.29 9.85
CA LYS A 438 18.88 -21.62 8.99
C LYS A 438 17.92 -22.61 9.65
N ASP A 439 18.34 -23.28 10.71
CA ASP A 439 17.46 -24.13 11.51
C ASP A 439 16.69 -23.26 12.49
N VAL A 440 15.39 -23.14 12.27
CA VAL A 440 14.47 -22.34 13.08
C VAL A 440 13.69 -23.18 14.09
N THR A 441 13.96 -24.49 14.15
CA THR A 441 13.22 -25.44 14.97
C THR A 441 13.41 -25.12 16.45
N GLY A 442 12.31 -24.95 17.18
CA GLY A 442 12.32 -24.66 18.62
C GLY A 442 12.60 -23.20 19.02
N ALA A 443 12.85 -22.28 18.07
CA ALA A 443 13.01 -20.86 18.38
C ALA A 443 11.67 -20.22 18.79
N ASN A 444 11.67 -19.51 19.92
CA ASN A 444 10.51 -18.74 20.39
C ASN A 444 10.50 -17.31 19.82
N VAL A 445 11.66 -16.70 19.68
CA VAL A 445 11.80 -15.33 19.16
C VAL A 445 12.82 -15.32 18.03
N LEU A 446 12.37 -14.89 16.86
CA LEU A 446 13.17 -14.87 15.65
C LEU A 446 13.52 -13.42 15.27
N PHE A 447 14.79 -13.16 14.99
CA PHE A 447 15.30 -11.86 14.54
C PHE A 447 15.64 -11.93 13.07
N SER A 448 15.13 -10.99 12.27
CA SER A 448 15.40 -10.93 10.84
C SER A 448 15.40 -9.51 10.31
N THR A 449 16.17 -9.28 9.24
CA THR A 449 15.94 -8.11 8.39
C THR A 449 14.71 -8.34 7.53
N TYR A 450 14.11 -7.28 7.01
CA TYR A 450 12.98 -7.39 6.09
C TYR A 450 13.33 -8.18 4.83
N GLN A 451 14.48 -7.89 4.21
CA GLN A 451 14.94 -8.59 3.01
C GLN A 451 15.19 -10.08 3.27
N THR A 452 15.82 -10.42 4.40
CA THR A 452 16.05 -11.83 4.78
C THR A 452 14.71 -12.55 5.00
N MET A 453 13.73 -11.90 5.63
CA MET A 453 12.43 -12.50 5.90
C MET A 453 11.64 -12.72 4.61
N LEU A 454 11.58 -11.72 3.72
CA LEU A 454 10.96 -11.86 2.40
C LEU A 454 11.49 -13.09 1.65
N ASN A 455 12.81 -13.20 1.55
CA ASN A 455 13.45 -14.31 0.86
C ASN A 455 13.17 -15.66 1.53
N ALA A 456 12.94 -15.66 2.85
CA ALA A 456 12.68 -16.88 3.60
C ALA A 456 11.21 -17.34 3.52
N ILE A 457 10.25 -16.41 3.35
CA ILE A 457 8.83 -16.72 3.09
C ILE A 457 8.66 -17.42 1.74
N ASP A 458 9.43 -16.99 0.72
CA ASP A 458 9.41 -17.57 -0.63
C ASP A 458 10.16 -18.92 -0.74
N ARG A 459 10.92 -19.31 0.28
CA ARG A 459 11.73 -20.53 0.22
C ARG A 459 10.89 -21.77 0.48
N MET A 460 10.87 -22.67 -0.49
CA MET A 460 10.27 -24.01 -0.38
C MET A 460 11.35 -25.09 -0.27
N ASP A 461 11.15 -26.06 0.62
CA ASP A 461 11.90 -27.30 0.71
C ASP A 461 10.98 -28.50 0.39
N ALA A 462 11.47 -29.73 0.61
CA ALA A 462 10.71 -30.96 0.34
C ALA A 462 9.45 -31.09 1.20
N GLU A 463 9.35 -30.35 2.31
CA GLU A 463 8.23 -30.33 3.26
C GLU A 463 7.33 -29.10 3.08
N GLY A 464 7.60 -28.24 2.10
CA GLY A 464 6.83 -27.05 1.75
C GLY A 464 7.53 -25.74 2.11
N ARG A 465 6.75 -24.68 2.39
CA ARG A 465 7.32 -23.38 2.81
C ARG A 465 7.87 -23.47 4.23
N ILE A 466 8.99 -22.83 4.55
CA ILE A 466 9.55 -22.90 5.91
C ILE A 466 8.59 -22.27 6.94
N PHE A 467 8.02 -21.11 6.60
CA PHE A 467 7.08 -20.38 7.45
C PHE A 467 5.67 -20.50 6.89
N GLY A 468 4.73 -21.04 7.67
CA GLY A 468 3.30 -20.99 7.36
C GLY A 468 2.68 -19.63 7.72
N VAL A 469 1.46 -19.40 7.23
CA VAL A 469 0.70 -18.15 7.47
C VAL A 469 0.48 -17.89 8.97
N GLY A 470 0.20 -18.93 9.75
CA GLY A 470 0.03 -18.85 11.20
C GLY A 470 1.31 -19.14 12.01
N TYR A 471 2.50 -19.08 11.41
CA TYR A 471 3.72 -19.49 12.09
C TYR A 471 4.06 -18.59 13.27
N PHE A 472 3.93 -17.27 13.12
CA PHE A 472 4.15 -16.29 14.19
C PHE A 472 2.83 -15.87 14.82
N ASP A 473 2.86 -15.64 16.13
CA ASP A 473 1.72 -15.14 16.87
C ASP A 473 1.80 -13.63 17.09
N LEU A 474 3.02 -13.08 17.05
CA LEU A 474 3.33 -11.66 17.19
C LEU A 474 4.47 -11.27 16.26
N VAL A 475 4.29 -10.17 15.54
CA VAL A 475 5.31 -9.51 14.74
C VAL A 475 5.57 -8.14 15.36
N ILE A 476 6.83 -7.87 15.70
CA ILE A 476 7.32 -6.59 16.20
C ILE A 476 8.18 -5.95 15.13
N VAL A 477 7.89 -4.70 14.80
CA VAL A 477 8.52 -3.94 13.72
C VAL A 477 9.24 -2.75 14.33
N ASP A 478 10.56 -2.73 14.30
CA ASP A 478 11.36 -1.58 14.72
C ASP A 478 11.55 -0.59 13.57
N GLU A 479 11.51 0.70 13.91
CA GLU A 479 11.48 1.83 12.96
C GLU A 479 10.38 1.72 11.90
N ALA A 480 9.16 1.41 12.37
CA ALA A 480 7.96 1.16 11.57
C ALA A 480 7.72 2.20 10.44
N HIS A 481 8.04 3.47 10.66
CA HIS A 481 7.86 4.56 9.68
C HIS A 481 8.71 4.41 8.39
N ARG A 482 9.82 3.66 8.41
CA ARG A 482 10.71 3.48 7.25
C ARG A 482 10.37 2.22 6.47
N SER A 483 10.01 1.17 7.19
CA SER A 483 9.96 -0.18 6.65
C SER A 483 8.59 -0.55 6.09
N ILE A 484 7.55 0.13 6.55
CA ILE A 484 6.16 -0.17 6.20
C ILE A 484 5.78 0.29 4.78
N TYR A 485 6.42 1.35 4.23
CA TYR A 485 6.09 1.89 2.88
C TYR A 485 6.95 1.38 1.74
N GLN A 486 7.89 0.49 2.03
CA GLN A 486 8.67 -0.17 1.00
C GLN A 486 7.94 -1.43 0.51
N LYS A 487 8.63 -2.27 -0.26
CA LYS A 487 8.22 -3.63 -0.68
C LYS A 487 7.83 -4.57 0.48
N TYR A 488 7.99 -4.17 1.74
CA TYR A 488 7.92 -5.05 2.91
C TYR A 488 6.56 -5.08 3.63
N GLY A 489 5.61 -4.20 3.30
CA GLY A 489 4.25 -4.26 3.85
C GLY A 489 3.59 -5.64 3.67
N GLU A 490 3.98 -6.31 2.59
CA GLU A 490 3.56 -7.66 2.20
C GLU A 490 3.95 -8.74 3.22
N ILE A 491 5.00 -8.52 4.04
CA ILE A 491 5.35 -9.44 5.15
C ILE A 491 4.25 -9.45 6.21
N PHE A 492 3.65 -8.28 6.48
CA PHE A 492 2.63 -8.14 7.51
C PHE A 492 1.27 -8.66 7.05
N ASP A 493 1.01 -8.62 5.74
CA ASP A 493 -0.18 -9.23 5.14
C ASP A 493 -0.05 -10.77 5.04
N TYR A 494 1.18 -11.29 4.98
CA TYR A 494 1.45 -12.73 4.91
C TYR A 494 1.20 -13.47 6.23
N PHE A 495 1.64 -12.91 7.37
CA PHE A 495 1.51 -13.56 8.67
C PHE A 495 0.20 -13.18 9.36
N ASP A 496 -0.61 -14.18 9.72
CA ASP A 496 -1.77 -13.98 10.58
C ASP A 496 -1.36 -13.84 12.07
N ALA A 497 -0.72 -12.72 12.39
CA ALA A 497 -0.16 -12.44 13.70
C ALA A 497 -0.69 -11.12 14.29
N LEU A 498 -0.54 -10.95 15.61
CA LEU A 498 -0.61 -9.62 16.23
C LEU A 498 0.56 -8.78 15.72
N LEU A 499 0.35 -7.46 15.53
CA LEU A 499 1.36 -6.56 14.96
C LEU A 499 1.62 -5.37 15.89
N VAL A 500 2.88 -5.19 16.29
CA VAL A 500 3.32 -4.04 17.10
C VAL A 500 4.39 -3.26 16.34
N GLY A 501 4.08 -2.01 16.02
CA GLY A 501 5.04 -1.07 15.45
C GLY A 501 5.73 -0.26 16.53
N LEU A 502 7.05 -0.15 16.46
CA LEU A 502 7.86 0.72 17.29
C LEU A 502 8.46 1.81 16.40
N THR A 503 8.27 3.07 16.76
CA THR A 503 8.86 4.19 16.00
C THR A 503 9.15 5.37 16.93
N ALA A 504 10.14 6.18 16.60
CA ALA A 504 10.32 7.49 17.24
C ALA A 504 9.55 8.61 16.53
N THR A 505 9.24 8.41 15.25
CA THR A 505 8.72 9.45 14.35
C THR A 505 7.75 8.79 13.36
N PRO A 506 6.45 8.72 13.64
CA PRO A 506 5.47 8.24 12.68
C PRO A 506 5.37 9.22 11.50
N ARG A 507 5.18 8.71 10.28
CA ARG A 507 4.84 9.54 9.11
C ARG A 507 3.32 9.68 9.00
N SER A 508 2.88 10.91 8.71
CA SER A 508 1.48 11.33 8.60
C SER A 508 1.12 11.87 7.21
N GLU A 509 1.90 11.56 6.16
CA GLU A 509 1.61 12.02 4.78
C GLU A 509 0.57 11.11 4.11
N ILE A 510 -0.26 11.66 3.22
CA ILE A 510 -1.37 10.94 2.55
C ILE A 510 -0.89 9.67 1.80
N ASP A 511 0.29 9.74 1.16
CA ASP A 511 0.88 8.61 0.42
C ASP A 511 1.69 7.66 1.33
N ARG A 512 1.98 8.07 2.57
CA ARG A 512 2.86 7.37 3.52
C ARG A 512 2.31 7.53 4.94
N ASP A 513 1.13 6.97 5.17
CA ASP A 513 0.45 7.00 6.47
C ASP A 513 0.68 5.74 7.31
N THR A 514 1.33 5.93 8.47
CA THR A 514 1.82 4.79 9.29
C THR A 514 0.62 4.25 10.03
N TYR A 515 -0.26 5.16 10.42
CA TYR A 515 -1.48 4.94 11.14
C TYR A 515 -2.43 4.05 10.33
N ARG A 516 -2.55 4.25 9.01
CA ARG A 516 -3.40 3.42 8.13
C ARG A 516 -3.08 1.92 8.23
N ILE A 517 -1.81 1.54 8.28
CA ILE A 517 -1.40 0.12 8.30
C ILE A 517 -1.68 -0.53 9.65
N PHE A 518 -1.59 0.26 10.73
CA PHE A 518 -2.03 -0.12 12.07
C PHE A 518 -3.53 0.06 12.29
N GLN A 519 -4.30 0.47 11.27
CA GLN A 519 -5.75 0.74 11.36
C GLN A 519 -6.10 1.78 12.43
N LEU A 520 -5.23 2.78 12.58
CA LEU A 520 -5.39 3.88 13.53
C LEU A 520 -5.79 5.17 12.79
N PRO A 521 -6.53 6.08 13.45
CA PRO A 521 -6.69 7.44 12.95
C PRO A 521 -5.32 8.10 12.76
N GLN A 522 -5.19 8.87 11.68
CA GLN A 522 -3.97 9.65 11.41
C GLN A 522 -3.60 10.47 12.65
N GLY A 523 -2.33 10.46 13.05
CA GLY A 523 -1.79 11.22 14.18
C GLY A 523 -2.22 10.76 15.58
N VAL A 524 -2.90 9.62 15.70
CA VAL A 524 -3.31 9.03 16.99
C VAL A 524 -2.70 7.63 17.14
N PRO A 525 -1.50 7.51 17.73
CA PRO A 525 -0.89 6.20 17.99
C PRO A 525 -1.57 5.52 19.18
N THR A 526 -1.30 4.22 19.38
CA THR A 526 -1.78 3.49 20.56
C THR A 526 -1.20 4.08 21.86
N PHE A 527 0.03 4.56 21.78
CA PHE A 527 0.69 5.30 22.86
C PHE A 527 1.81 6.17 22.29
N ALA A 528 2.00 7.36 22.85
CA ALA A 528 3.05 8.31 22.50
C ALA A 528 3.82 8.78 23.73
N TYR A 529 5.16 8.72 23.67
CA TYR A 529 6.06 9.29 24.66
C TYR A 529 7.25 9.96 23.96
N GLU A 530 7.18 11.27 23.83
CA GLU A 530 8.05 12.02 22.92
C GLU A 530 9.28 12.61 23.62
N LEU A 531 10.15 13.29 22.87
CA LEU A 531 11.42 13.79 23.40
C LEU A 531 11.18 14.80 24.52
N ASN A 532 10.23 15.72 24.34
CA ASN A 532 9.93 16.76 25.32
C ASN A 532 9.38 16.18 26.63
N ASP A 533 8.53 15.16 26.56
CA ASP A 533 8.05 14.44 27.75
C ASP A 533 9.21 13.74 28.47
N ALA A 534 10.05 13.05 27.71
CA ALA A 534 11.20 12.34 28.25
C ALA A 534 12.25 13.26 28.89
N VAL A 535 12.43 14.47 28.36
CA VAL A 535 13.29 15.52 28.93
C VAL A 535 12.66 16.11 30.18
N ARG A 536 11.37 16.47 30.13
CA ARG A 536 10.62 17.00 31.29
C ARG A 536 10.64 16.05 32.48
N ASP A 537 10.48 14.76 32.21
CA ASP A 537 10.47 13.71 33.24
C ASP A 537 11.89 13.30 33.68
N GLY A 538 12.95 13.92 33.12
CA GLY A 538 14.34 13.66 33.49
C GLY A 538 14.92 12.33 33.00
N TYR A 539 14.28 11.67 32.03
CA TYR A 539 14.77 10.40 31.46
C TYR A 539 15.70 10.57 30.25
N LEU A 540 15.73 11.76 29.65
CA LEU A 540 16.64 12.19 28.58
C LEU A 540 17.16 13.60 28.87
N VAL A 541 18.32 13.95 28.29
CA VAL A 541 18.88 15.30 28.35
C VAL A 541 18.45 16.14 27.15
N PRO A 542 18.20 17.46 27.34
CA PRO A 542 17.88 18.37 26.26
C PRO A 542 19.07 18.60 25.30
N PRO A 543 18.81 18.78 24.00
CA PRO A 543 19.81 19.28 23.07
C PRO A 543 19.97 20.80 23.17
N LYS A 544 21.14 21.30 22.80
CA LYS A 544 21.42 22.74 22.64
C LYS A 544 22.09 23.01 21.30
N GLY A 545 21.47 23.83 20.48
CA GLY A 545 21.92 24.13 19.13
C GLY A 545 23.05 25.14 19.10
N VAL A 546 24.05 24.92 18.25
CA VAL A 546 25.11 25.85 17.91
C VAL A 546 25.11 26.03 16.40
N THR A 547 24.53 27.11 15.91
CA THR A 547 24.43 27.41 14.47
C THR A 547 25.64 28.21 14.03
N VAL A 548 26.30 27.75 12.97
CA VAL A 548 27.43 28.46 12.36
C VAL A 548 27.30 28.42 10.83
N PRO A 549 26.88 29.52 10.19
CA PRO A 549 26.74 29.56 8.75
C PRO A 549 28.11 29.74 8.08
N PHE A 550 28.50 28.79 7.23
CA PHE A 550 29.64 28.92 6.32
C PHE A 550 29.19 29.44 4.95
N LYS A 551 29.91 30.42 4.39
CA LYS A 551 29.58 31.03 3.09
C LYS A 551 29.54 29.99 1.98
N PHE A 552 30.58 29.18 1.80
CA PHE A 552 30.61 28.20 0.71
C PHE A 552 29.56 27.11 0.82
N LEU A 553 29.21 26.68 2.04
CA LEU A 553 28.18 25.67 2.25
C LEU A 553 26.76 26.19 1.96
N ARG A 554 26.54 27.51 2.00
CA ARG A 554 25.24 28.15 1.71
C ARG A 554 25.13 28.67 0.27
N THR A 555 26.16 29.36 -0.22
CA THR A 555 26.09 30.07 -1.52
C THR A 555 27.00 29.49 -2.59
N GLY A 556 27.92 28.59 -2.25
CA GLY A 556 28.94 28.08 -3.17
C GLY A 556 30.10 29.05 -3.39
N VAL A 557 30.94 28.77 -4.39
CA VAL A 557 32.10 29.61 -4.75
C VAL A 557 31.80 30.43 -6.00
N LYS A 558 32.16 31.71 -5.98
CA LYS A 558 32.17 32.55 -7.17
C LYS A 558 33.61 32.93 -7.48
N TYR A 559 34.00 32.84 -8.75
CA TYR A 559 35.35 33.19 -9.18
C TYR A 559 35.74 34.63 -8.82
N SER A 560 34.76 35.56 -8.88
CA SER A 560 34.93 36.97 -8.51
C SER A 560 35.27 37.21 -7.04
N ASP A 561 34.95 36.25 -6.17
CA ASP A 561 35.08 36.39 -4.72
C ASP A 561 36.41 35.81 -4.21
N LEU A 562 37.20 35.17 -5.08
CA LEU A 562 38.48 34.54 -4.79
C LEU A 562 39.64 35.55 -4.94
N THR A 563 40.68 35.38 -4.12
CA THR A 563 41.95 36.11 -4.27
C THR A 563 42.67 35.71 -5.56
N PRO A 564 43.64 36.51 -6.05
CA PRO A 564 44.37 36.18 -7.28
C PRO A 564 45.08 34.82 -7.25
N GLU A 565 45.56 34.38 -6.08
CA GLU A 565 46.21 33.08 -5.90
C GLU A 565 45.19 31.93 -5.95
N GLU A 566 44.04 32.09 -5.31
CA GLU A 566 42.93 31.13 -5.36
C GLU A 566 42.28 31.06 -6.74
N GLN A 567 42.24 32.18 -7.48
CA GLN A 567 41.79 32.23 -8.87
C GLN A 567 42.65 31.34 -9.77
N LEU A 568 43.98 31.36 -9.59
CA LEU A 568 44.90 30.48 -10.31
C LEU A 568 44.66 29.00 -9.97
N ASP A 569 44.49 28.67 -8.68
CA ASP A 569 44.19 27.30 -8.24
C ASP A 569 42.79 26.84 -8.75
N TYR A 570 41.82 27.74 -8.78
CA TYR A 570 40.50 27.50 -9.36
C TYR A 570 40.58 27.26 -10.88
N GLU A 571 41.38 28.06 -11.59
CA GLU A 571 41.65 27.86 -13.01
C GLU A 571 42.35 26.52 -13.28
N GLU A 572 43.29 26.09 -12.44
CA GLU A 572 43.96 24.81 -12.61
C GLU A 572 43.02 23.62 -12.37
N LYS A 573 42.14 23.71 -11.36
CA LYS A 573 41.29 22.60 -10.91
C LYS A 573 39.97 22.46 -11.64
N PHE A 574 39.41 23.54 -12.16
CA PHE A 574 38.06 23.55 -12.76
C PHE A 574 38.02 23.91 -14.24
N ARG A 575 39.17 24.21 -14.85
CA ARG A 575 39.25 24.40 -16.31
C ARG A 575 39.07 23.06 -16.98
N ASP A 576 38.12 23.02 -17.91
CA ASP A 576 37.83 21.83 -18.69
C ASP A 576 39.01 21.55 -19.64
N GLU A 577 39.63 20.37 -19.53
CA GLU A 577 40.83 20.00 -20.31
C GLU A 577 40.55 19.89 -21.82
N GLU A 578 39.28 19.70 -22.23
CA GLU A 578 38.89 19.41 -23.61
C GLU A 578 38.33 20.66 -24.34
N SER A 579 37.57 21.49 -23.64
CA SER A 579 36.94 22.73 -24.15
C SER A 579 37.64 24.02 -23.72
N GLY A 580 38.45 23.97 -22.66
CA GLY A 580 39.12 25.14 -22.08
C GLY A 580 38.19 26.11 -21.36
N GLU A 581 36.91 25.77 -21.18
CA GLU A 581 35.94 26.61 -20.48
C GLU A 581 36.14 26.59 -18.96
N LEU A 582 35.90 27.73 -18.32
CA LEU A 582 36.01 27.90 -16.87
C LEU A 582 34.64 28.31 -16.28
N PRO A 583 34.09 27.56 -15.31
CA PRO A 583 32.83 27.92 -14.68
C PRO A 583 32.97 29.18 -13.80
N GLN A 584 32.16 30.21 -14.04
CA GLN A 584 32.18 31.47 -13.28
C GLN A 584 31.72 31.33 -11.82
N ALA A 585 30.92 30.30 -11.52
CA ALA A 585 30.47 29.99 -10.17
C ALA A 585 30.18 28.50 -10.03
N ILE A 586 30.46 27.96 -8.85
CA ILE A 586 30.11 26.62 -8.42
C ILE A 586 29.03 26.72 -7.34
N ASN A 587 27.88 26.10 -7.58
CA ASN A 587 26.78 26.07 -6.63
C ASN A 587 27.18 25.30 -5.34
N ALA A 588 26.67 25.72 -4.18
CA ALA A 588 26.73 24.99 -2.91
C ALA A 588 26.37 23.49 -3.02
N ALA A 589 25.52 23.10 -3.98
CA ALA A 589 25.21 21.70 -4.26
C ALA A 589 26.46 20.87 -4.65
N ALA A 590 27.47 21.45 -5.30
CA ALA A 590 28.71 20.74 -5.65
C ALA A 590 29.51 20.33 -4.41
N PHE A 591 29.50 21.17 -3.37
CA PHE A 591 30.09 20.83 -2.08
C PHE A 591 29.43 19.61 -1.45
N ASN A 592 28.18 19.30 -1.83
CA ASN A 592 27.45 18.16 -1.31
C ASN A 592 27.84 16.83 -1.96
N ASP A 593 28.63 16.86 -3.04
CA ASP A 593 28.86 15.70 -3.89
C ASP A 593 30.35 15.45 -4.15
N TRP A 594 31.03 16.37 -4.83
CA TRP A 594 32.38 16.14 -5.40
C TRP A 594 33.42 17.22 -5.08
N LEU A 595 33.03 18.35 -4.48
CA LEU A 595 33.92 19.44 -4.08
C LEU A 595 34.07 19.51 -2.56
N PHE A 596 35.29 19.58 -2.03
CA PHE A 596 35.56 19.76 -0.60
C PHE A 596 36.58 20.88 -0.40
N ASN A 597 36.37 21.74 0.61
CA ASN A 597 37.27 22.84 0.92
C ASN A 597 37.99 22.61 2.25
N ILE A 598 39.32 22.70 2.24
CA ILE A 598 40.19 22.42 3.38
C ILE A 598 39.95 23.44 4.50
N ASP A 599 40.02 24.73 4.21
CA ASP A 599 39.81 25.79 5.19
C ASP A 599 38.44 25.68 5.90
N THR A 600 37.35 25.40 5.17
CA THR A 600 36.02 25.14 5.77
C THR A 600 36.06 23.99 6.78
N VAL A 601 36.74 22.89 6.45
CA VAL A 601 36.86 21.72 7.33
C VAL A 601 37.72 22.05 8.55
N ASP A 602 38.82 22.76 8.36
CA ASP A 602 39.73 23.15 9.43
C ASP A 602 39.05 24.10 10.43
N GLN A 603 38.39 25.15 9.95
CA GLN A 603 37.61 26.06 10.78
C GLN A 603 36.51 25.34 11.57
N ALA A 604 35.81 24.39 10.94
CA ALA A 604 34.79 23.58 11.61
C ALA A 604 35.36 22.67 12.71
N LEU A 605 36.52 22.05 12.48
CA LEU A 605 37.20 21.20 13.46
C LEU A 605 37.78 22.04 14.61
N GLU A 606 38.33 23.21 14.32
CA GLU A 606 38.79 24.16 15.32
C GLU A 606 37.64 24.61 16.23
N LEU A 607 36.53 25.05 15.64
CA LEU A 607 35.31 25.42 16.36
C LEU A 607 34.87 24.30 17.32
N LEU A 608 34.81 23.05 16.83
CA LEU A 608 34.46 21.89 17.65
C LEU A 608 35.43 21.70 18.82
N MET A 609 36.74 21.81 18.59
CA MET A 609 37.75 21.62 19.64
C MET A 609 37.75 22.75 20.68
N GLN A 610 37.37 23.96 20.28
CA GLN A 610 37.26 25.12 21.16
C GLN A 610 35.95 25.11 21.97
N ARG A 611 34.81 24.87 21.31
CA ARG A 611 33.45 25.05 21.88
C ARG A 611 32.75 23.76 22.27
N GLY A 612 33.21 22.61 21.80
CA GLY A 612 32.61 21.31 22.13
C GLY A 612 32.72 21.00 23.63
N LEU A 613 31.75 20.26 24.16
CA LEU A 613 31.77 19.79 25.54
C LEU A 613 32.95 18.85 25.77
N LYS A 614 33.65 19.10 26.87
CA LYS A 614 34.87 18.39 27.27
C LYS A 614 34.63 17.58 28.54
N VAL A 615 35.24 16.41 28.61
CA VAL A 615 35.27 15.51 29.76
C VAL A 615 36.62 15.63 30.49
N ASN A 616 36.80 14.88 31.59
CA ASN A 616 38.00 14.94 32.43
C ASN A 616 38.27 16.37 32.94
N SER A 617 37.26 17.02 33.54
CA SER A 617 37.36 18.41 34.04
C SER A 617 37.73 19.47 32.99
N GLY A 618 37.51 19.19 31.71
CA GLY A 618 37.72 20.15 30.62
C GLY A 618 38.96 19.88 29.77
N ASP A 619 39.76 18.87 30.11
CA ASP A 619 41.04 18.60 29.43
C ASP A 619 40.90 17.93 28.07
N ARG A 620 39.84 17.13 27.88
CA ARG A 620 39.67 16.32 26.67
C ARG A 620 38.28 16.50 26.08
N LEU A 621 38.15 16.59 24.75
CA LEU A 621 36.84 16.57 24.10
C LEU A 621 36.06 15.31 24.51
N GLY A 622 34.76 15.47 24.79
CA GLY A 622 33.88 14.33 25.00
C GLY A 622 33.59 13.58 23.70
N LYS A 623 32.96 12.39 23.80
CA LYS A 623 32.66 11.60 22.61
C LYS A 623 31.78 12.40 21.65
N THR A 624 32.19 12.40 20.38
CA THR A 624 31.64 13.28 19.35
C THR A 624 31.33 12.48 18.10
N ILE A 625 30.17 12.75 17.49
CA ILE A 625 29.79 12.19 16.19
C ILE A 625 29.74 13.31 15.16
N ILE A 626 30.48 13.15 14.06
CA ILE A 626 30.41 14.04 12.90
C ILE A 626 29.65 13.34 11.77
N PHE A 627 28.56 13.92 11.32
CA PHE A 627 27.74 13.42 10.22
C PHE A 627 28.26 13.98 8.90
N ALA A 628 29.07 13.19 8.21
CA ALA A 628 29.66 13.53 6.92
C ALA A 628 28.71 13.19 5.75
N ARG A 629 28.94 13.83 4.60
CA ARG A 629 28.09 13.74 3.41
C ARG A 629 28.25 12.41 2.68
N ASN A 630 29.50 12.01 2.45
CA ASN A 630 29.88 10.76 1.80
C ASN A 630 31.23 10.29 2.34
N HIS A 631 31.67 9.07 1.97
CA HIS A 631 32.89 8.47 2.51
C HIS A 631 34.14 9.33 2.27
N ARG A 632 34.24 9.96 1.09
CA ARG A 632 35.37 10.82 0.73
C ARG A 632 35.40 12.11 1.55
N HIS A 633 34.23 12.70 1.83
CA HIS A 633 34.14 13.82 2.77
C HIS A 633 34.58 13.39 4.18
N ALA A 634 34.18 12.19 4.63
CA ALA A 634 34.62 11.65 5.91
C ALA A 634 36.14 11.45 5.97
N GLN A 635 36.76 10.98 4.88
CA GLN A 635 38.22 10.89 4.74
C GLN A 635 38.87 12.27 4.85
N CYS A 636 38.40 13.26 4.08
CA CYS A 636 38.90 14.63 4.15
C CYS A 636 38.87 15.18 5.59
N ILE A 637 37.74 15.03 6.30
CA ILE A 637 37.60 15.45 7.70
C ILE A 637 38.63 14.74 8.61
N CYS A 638 38.78 13.42 8.49
CA CYS A 638 39.74 12.67 9.30
C CYS A 638 41.20 13.03 8.99
N ASP A 639 41.54 13.22 7.72
CA ASP A 639 42.89 13.57 7.27
C ASP A 639 43.28 14.98 7.74
N ARG A 640 42.35 15.94 7.62
CA ARG A 640 42.51 17.29 8.17
C ARG A 640 42.64 17.27 9.69
N PHE A 641 41.82 16.51 10.39
CA PHE A 641 41.94 16.36 11.84
C PHE A 641 43.33 15.85 12.25
N ASN A 642 43.82 14.80 11.59
CA ASN A 642 45.14 14.22 11.89
C ASN A 642 46.29 15.17 11.54
N SER A 643 46.11 16.01 10.52
CA SER A 643 47.09 17.03 10.12
C SER A 643 47.15 18.17 11.13
N ASN A 644 45.99 18.64 11.61
CA ASN A 644 45.90 19.73 12.58
C ASN A 644 46.25 19.30 14.01
N TYR A 645 46.01 18.03 14.35
CA TYR A 645 46.23 17.48 15.70
C TYR A 645 47.10 16.20 15.69
N PRO A 646 48.36 16.26 15.21
CA PRO A 646 49.22 15.08 15.00
C PRO A 646 49.60 14.36 16.30
N HIS A 647 49.53 15.04 17.44
CA HIS A 647 49.84 14.47 18.76
C HIS A 647 48.89 13.31 19.17
N TYR A 648 47.71 13.22 18.56
CA TYR A 648 46.77 12.11 18.73
C TYR A 648 47.10 10.86 17.89
N LYS A 649 48.16 10.92 17.05
CA LYS A 649 48.73 9.78 16.31
C LYS A 649 47.70 8.98 15.49
N GLY A 650 46.64 9.65 15.00
CA GLY A 650 45.62 9.01 14.15
C GLY A 650 44.64 8.07 14.85
N HIS A 651 44.60 8.04 16.19
CA HIS A 651 43.68 7.18 16.94
C HIS A 651 42.40 7.90 17.38
N PHE A 652 42.46 9.22 17.54
CA PHE A 652 41.38 10.02 18.12
C PHE A 652 40.17 10.19 17.20
N ALA A 653 40.40 10.44 15.90
CA ALA A 653 39.37 10.55 14.88
C ALA A 653 39.39 9.35 13.93
N LYS A 654 38.27 8.66 13.79
CA LYS A 654 38.12 7.50 12.88
C LYS A 654 36.81 7.58 12.09
N ILE A 655 36.86 7.05 10.87
CA ILE A 655 35.70 6.90 10.01
C ILE A 655 34.96 5.62 10.41
N ILE A 656 33.65 5.73 10.62
CA ILE A 656 32.76 4.59 10.90
C ILE A 656 31.61 4.63 9.89
N ASP A 657 31.79 3.90 8.79
CA ASP A 657 30.81 3.79 7.71
C ASP A 657 30.80 2.39 7.06
N SER A 658 29.91 2.16 6.11
CA SER A 658 29.74 0.85 5.48
C SER A 658 30.85 0.45 4.50
N HIS A 659 31.81 1.33 4.18
CA HIS A 659 32.91 1.01 3.26
C HIS A 659 33.97 0.14 3.95
N ASP A 660 34.12 0.26 5.27
CA ASP A 660 35.05 -0.55 6.04
C ASP A 660 34.41 -1.86 6.52
N ASN A 661 34.97 -3.00 6.10
CA ASN A 661 34.54 -4.33 6.53
C ASN A 661 34.67 -4.52 8.06
N TYR A 662 35.52 -3.72 8.73
CA TYR A 662 35.75 -3.73 10.17
C TYR A 662 35.07 -2.57 10.91
N ALA A 663 34.19 -1.80 10.26
CA ALA A 663 33.49 -0.67 10.88
C ALA A 663 32.74 -1.04 12.18
N GLN A 664 32.27 -2.29 12.29
CA GLN A 664 31.65 -2.78 13.53
C GLN A 664 32.63 -2.82 14.71
N SER A 665 33.90 -3.17 14.48
CA SER A 665 34.93 -3.17 15.53
C SER A 665 35.17 -1.74 16.03
N LEU A 666 35.30 -0.78 15.11
CA LEU A 666 35.46 0.64 15.45
C LEU A 666 34.25 1.19 16.20
N LEU A 667 33.04 0.77 15.83
CA LEU A 667 31.81 1.11 16.54
C LEU A 667 31.78 0.52 17.94
N ASP A 668 32.19 -0.74 18.10
CA ASP A 668 32.24 -1.40 19.40
C ASP A 668 33.25 -0.68 20.32
N ASP A 669 34.44 -0.30 19.82
CA ASP A 669 35.42 0.50 20.56
C ASP A 669 34.91 1.92 20.87
N PHE A 670 34.27 2.60 19.91
CA PHE A 670 33.63 3.90 20.13
C PHE A 670 32.50 3.84 21.17
N SER A 671 31.86 2.68 21.36
CA SER A 671 30.79 2.52 22.35
C SER A 671 31.30 2.31 23.78
N GLU A 672 32.59 2.04 23.97
CA GLU A 672 33.20 1.93 25.29
C GLU A 672 33.69 3.29 25.81
N ALA A 673 33.23 3.70 26.99
CA ALA A 673 33.47 5.05 27.56
C ALA A 673 34.93 5.54 27.48
N ASN A 674 35.88 4.66 27.82
CA ASN A 674 37.30 5.01 27.95
C ASN A 674 38.17 4.66 26.73
N LYS A 675 37.58 4.06 25.68
CA LYS A 675 38.32 3.71 24.47
C LYS A 675 38.23 4.77 23.38
N GLU A 676 39.29 4.82 22.58
CA GLU A 676 39.32 5.53 21.31
C GLU A 676 38.63 4.70 20.21
N PRO A 677 38.03 5.33 19.19
CA PRO A 677 38.06 6.76 18.89
C PRO A 677 37.18 7.63 19.82
N ILE A 678 37.49 8.92 19.89
CA ILE A 678 36.67 9.94 20.57
C ILE A 678 35.79 10.69 19.56
N LEU A 679 36.29 10.87 18.34
CA LEU A 679 35.60 11.51 17.23
C LEU A 679 35.27 10.43 16.18
N ALA A 680 33.99 10.13 16.03
CA ALA A 680 33.49 9.20 15.02
C ALA A 680 32.92 9.98 13.84
N VAL A 681 33.59 9.94 12.69
CA VAL A 681 33.07 10.53 11.44
C VAL A 681 32.26 9.47 10.72
N SER A 682 30.97 9.70 10.51
CA SER A 682 30.07 8.70 9.95
C SER A 682 29.27 9.19 8.75
N VAL A 683 29.01 8.25 7.85
CA VAL A 683 28.13 8.39 6.70
C VAL A 683 27.02 7.36 6.85
N ASP A 684 25.83 7.84 7.23
CA ASP A 684 24.59 7.07 7.41
C ASP A 684 24.60 5.92 8.45
N MET A 685 25.77 5.46 8.91
CA MET A 685 25.91 4.30 9.80
C MET A 685 25.55 4.65 11.25
N LEU A 686 25.98 5.81 11.75
CA LEU A 686 25.66 6.28 13.10
C LEU A 686 24.38 7.13 13.19
N ASP A 687 23.73 7.42 12.06
CA ASP A 687 22.47 8.18 12.00
C ASP A 687 21.34 7.48 12.78
N THR A 688 21.34 6.15 12.83
CA THR A 688 20.34 5.33 13.53
C THR A 688 20.99 4.21 14.34
N GLY A 689 20.34 3.78 15.43
CA GLY A 689 20.62 2.49 16.05
C GLY A 689 21.91 2.33 16.86
N VAL A 690 22.61 3.41 17.20
CA VAL A 690 23.84 3.35 18.02
C VAL A 690 23.58 3.84 19.44
N ASP A 691 24.13 3.12 20.44
CA ASP A 691 23.89 3.28 21.87
C ASP A 691 25.15 3.64 22.65
N VAL A 692 25.50 4.94 22.65
CA VAL A 692 26.67 5.48 23.35
C VAL A 692 26.22 6.65 24.24
N PRO A 693 25.94 6.41 25.54
CA PRO A 693 25.49 7.45 26.48
C PRO A 693 26.45 8.65 26.63
N GLU A 694 27.75 8.41 26.45
CA GLU A 694 28.85 9.35 26.65
C GLU A 694 28.95 10.41 25.54
N VAL A 695 28.19 10.27 24.45
CA VAL A 695 28.19 11.25 23.35
C VAL A 695 27.61 12.58 23.82
N VAL A 696 28.41 13.65 23.72
CA VAL A 696 28.05 15.00 24.19
C VAL A 696 28.10 16.06 23.10
N ASN A 697 28.66 15.73 21.93
CA ASN A 697 28.69 16.64 20.78
C ASN A 697 28.22 15.90 19.52
N LEU A 698 27.34 16.54 18.76
CA LEU A 698 26.92 16.12 17.43
C LEU A 698 27.25 17.22 16.43
N VAL A 699 27.85 16.88 15.29
CA VAL A 699 28.21 17.85 14.25
C VAL A 699 27.52 17.49 12.94
N PHE A 700 26.62 18.37 12.50
CA PHE A 700 25.89 18.25 11.25
C PHE A 700 26.70 18.90 10.14
N PHE A 701 27.60 18.13 9.54
CA PHE A 701 28.41 18.54 8.38
C PHE A 701 27.78 18.11 7.05
N LYS A 702 26.46 17.93 7.04
CA LYS A 702 25.64 17.59 5.88
C LYS A 702 24.26 18.25 5.98
N PRO A 703 23.64 18.64 4.85
CA PRO A 703 22.24 19.01 4.84
C PRO A 703 21.37 17.77 5.09
N VAL A 704 20.30 17.95 5.88
CA VAL A 704 19.35 16.92 6.28
C VAL A 704 17.96 17.39 5.89
N PHE A 705 17.37 16.71 4.90
CA PHE A 705 16.06 17.09 4.35
C PHE A 705 14.88 16.31 4.93
N SER A 706 15.13 15.35 5.82
CA SER A 706 14.06 14.55 6.44
C SER A 706 14.06 14.74 7.95
N ARG A 707 12.91 15.16 8.49
CA ARG A 707 12.67 15.37 9.93
C ARG A 707 12.93 14.10 10.72
N VAL A 708 12.53 12.97 10.15
CA VAL A 708 12.78 11.64 10.71
C VAL A 708 14.27 11.41 10.94
N LYS A 709 15.11 11.64 9.91
CA LYS A 709 16.57 11.48 10.03
C LYS A 709 17.15 12.48 11.04
N PHE A 710 16.69 13.73 10.97
CA PHE A 710 17.11 14.79 11.89
C PHE A 710 16.88 14.42 13.36
N ASN A 711 15.66 14.00 13.72
CA ASN A 711 15.31 13.56 15.07
C ASN A 711 16.08 12.30 15.50
N GLN A 712 16.36 11.36 14.59
CA GLN A 712 17.16 10.17 14.87
C GLN A 712 18.63 10.48 15.15
N MET A 713 19.19 11.46 14.44
CA MET A 713 20.55 11.97 14.64
C MET A 713 20.66 12.71 15.97
N ILE A 714 19.73 13.62 16.28
CA ILE A 714 19.66 14.31 17.59
C ILE A 714 19.55 13.29 18.73
N GLY A 715 18.72 12.25 18.55
CA GLY A 715 18.54 11.17 19.52
C GLY A 715 19.81 10.38 19.88
N ARG A 716 20.95 10.60 19.20
CA ARG A 716 22.24 10.02 19.62
C ARG A 716 22.79 10.68 20.89
N GLY A 717 22.52 11.97 21.10
CA GLY A 717 23.04 12.75 22.23
C GLY A 717 22.13 12.80 23.46
N THR A 718 20.87 12.38 23.36
CA THR A 718 19.84 12.59 24.41
C THR A 718 19.98 11.71 25.65
N ARG A 719 20.88 10.73 25.64
CA ARG A 719 21.02 9.76 26.74
C ARG A 719 21.65 10.35 27.98
N LEU A 720 21.15 9.95 29.15
CA LEU A 720 21.75 10.23 30.46
C LEU A 720 23.09 9.50 30.61
N CYS A 721 24.05 10.15 31.24
CA CYS A 721 25.33 9.56 31.62
C CYS A 721 25.77 10.14 32.97
N GLN A 722 25.85 9.30 33.99
CA GLN A 722 26.25 9.73 35.34
C GLN A 722 27.78 9.92 35.40
N ASP A 723 28.21 10.98 36.07
CA ASP A 723 29.61 11.27 36.42
C ASP A 723 30.52 11.46 35.20
N LEU A 724 29.93 11.79 34.05
CA LEU A 724 30.64 11.94 32.78
C LEU A 724 31.69 13.07 32.81
N PHE A 725 31.40 14.16 33.51
CA PHE A 725 32.29 15.33 33.60
C PHE A 725 33.19 15.30 34.84
N GLY A 726 33.01 14.31 35.72
CA GLY A 726 33.67 14.18 37.01
C GLY A 726 32.73 13.61 38.07
N SER A 727 33.27 13.24 39.23
CA SER A 727 32.48 12.68 40.33
C SER A 727 31.37 13.65 40.77
N GLY A 728 30.11 13.22 40.69
CA GLY A 728 28.93 14.04 40.99
C GLY A 728 28.51 14.99 39.88
N ASN A 729 29.25 15.05 38.76
CA ASN A 729 28.93 15.92 37.63
C ASN A 729 28.45 15.09 36.44
N HIS A 730 27.13 14.91 36.39
CA HIS A 730 26.46 14.11 35.38
C HIS A 730 26.21 14.92 34.09
N LYS A 731 25.91 14.22 33.01
CA LYS A 731 25.49 14.84 31.77
C LYS A 731 24.10 15.47 31.91
N THR A 732 24.01 16.78 31.73
CA THR A 732 22.76 17.57 31.80
C THR A 732 22.28 18.09 30.44
N GLU A 733 23.19 18.31 29.49
CA GLU A 733 22.90 18.76 28.13
C GLU A 733 23.91 18.15 27.14
N PHE A 734 23.67 18.35 25.85
CA PHE A 734 24.62 18.04 24.78
C PHE A 734 24.53 19.09 23.67
N LEU A 735 25.63 19.30 22.95
CA LEU A 735 25.70 20.31 21.89
C LEU A 735 25.45 19.68 20.51
N VAL A 736 24.73 20.42 19.67
CA VAL A 736 24.51 20.08 18.26
C VAL A 736 25.00 21.24 17.40
N PHE A 737 26.14 21.04 16.75
CA PHE A 737 26.73 21.99 15.81
C PHE A 737 26.09 21.83 14.44
N ASP A 738 25.43 22.88 13.96
CA ASP A 738 24.81 22.91 12.64
C ASP A 738 25.60 23.82 11.69
N LEU A 739 26.34 23.20 10.77
CA LEU A 739 27.21 23.89 9.82
C LEU A 739 26.52 24.12 8.47
N CYS A 740 25.35 23.52 8.25
CA CYS A 740 24.67 23.50 6.94
C CYS A 740 23.28 24.16 6.96
N GLY A 741 22.86 24.77 8.07
CA GLY A 741 21.56 25.47 8.17
C GLY A 741 20.35 24.52 8.25
N ASN A 742 20.53 23.36 8.86
CA ASN A 742 19.46 22.40 9.11
C ASN A 742 18.39 22.92 10.07
N PHE A 743 18.76 23.68 11.11
CA PHE A 743 17.77 24.19 12.09
C PHE A 743 16.81 25.18 11.42
N GLU A 744 17.34 26.13 10.67
CA GLU A 744 16.56 27.09 9.88
C GLU A 744 15.62 26.39 8.88
N TYR A 745 16.10 25.38 8.17
CA TYR A 745 15.27 24.58 7.25
C TYR A 745 14.05 23.94 7.95
N PHE A 746 14.26 23.48 9.18
CA PHE A 746 13.27 22.75 9.96
C PHE A 746 12.36 23.64 10.82
N GLU A 747 12.67 24.92 10.99
CA GLU A 747 11.77 25.92 11.61
C GLU A 747 10.70 26.44 10.64
N GLN A 748 10.98 26.45 9.33
CA GLN A 748 10.13 27.10 8.32
C GLN A 748 8.80 26.37 8.00
N ASP A 749 8.44 25.32 8.75
CA ASP A 749 7.25 24.46 8.52
C ASP A 749 7.04 24.11 7.02
N ILE A 750 8.15 23.93 6.29
CA ILE A 750 8.12 23.52 4.89
C ILE A 750 7.66 22.07 4.86
N ASP A 751 6.56 21.80 4.14
CA ASP A 751 6.11 20.45 3.85
C ASP A 751 7.29 19.60 3.36
N GLU A 752 7.55 18.47 4.02
CA GLU A 752 8.60 17.54 3.56
C GLU A 752 8.34 17.26 2.09
N THR A 753 9.22 17.77 1.20
CA THR A 753 9.13 17.44 -0.21
C THR A 753 9.46 15.97 -0.30
N SER A 754 8.43 15.15 -0.39
CA SER A 754 8.55 13.70 -0.37
C SER A 754 9.61 13.30 -1.38
N GLN A 755 10.78 12.86 -0.90
CA GLN A 755 11.70 12.15 -1.75
C GLN A 755 10.94 10.89 -2.15
N LYS A 756 10.39 10.89 -3.38
CA LYS A 756 9.81 9.69 -4.00
C LYS A 756 10.88 8.60 -3.85
N ILE A 757 10.52 7.48 -3.23
CA ILE A 757 11.43 6.34 -3.16
C ILE A 757 11.79 6.05 -4.62
N PRO A 758 13.09 6.08 -4.98
CA PRO A 758 13.47 5.91 -6.36
C PRO A 758 12.97 4.53 -6.83
N GLU A 759 12.10 4.54 -7.83
CA GLU A 759 11.62 3.30 -8.45
C GLU A 759 12.82 2.49 -8.96
N SER A 760 12.72 1.17 -8.84
CA SER A 760 13.76 0.29 -9.39
C SER A 760 13.97 0.58 -10.87
N LEU A 761 15.20 0.40 -11.35
CA LEU A 761 15.53 0.63 -12.76
C LEU A 761 14.64 -0.21 -13.69
N THR A 762 14.34 -1.45 -13.30
CA THR A 762 13.43 -2.34 -14.03
C THR A 762 11.99 -1.82 -14.04
N SER A 763 11.46 -1.35 -12.91
CA SER A 763 10.10 -0.79 -12.87
C SER A 763 9.97 0.45 -13.75
N ARG A 764 10.96 1.36 -13.68
CA ARG A 764 11.03 2.53 -14.56
C ARG A 764 11.06 2.12 -16.03
N LEU A 765 11.90 1.14 -16.38
CA LEU A 765 12.02 0.65 -17.76
C LEU A 765 10.72 0.05 -18.28
N VAL A 766 10.02 -0.78 -17.49
CA VAL A 766 8.71 -1.35 -17.85
C VAL A 766 7.68 -0.26 -18.08
N LYS A 767 7.58 0.72 -17.17
CA LYS A 767 6.64 1.87 -17.32
C LYS A 767 6.92 2.68 -18.59
N HIS A 768 8.18 2.99 -18.87
CA HIS A 768 8.53 3.77 -20.06
C HIS A 768 8.34 2.96 -21.36
N ARG A 769 8.64 1.65 -21.37
CA ARG A 769 8.35 0.76 -22.50
C ARG A 769 6.84 0.66 -22.76
N LEU A 770 6.04 0.59 -21.70
CA LEU A 770 4.59 0.56 -21.81
C LEU A 770 4.05 1.89 -22.36
N GLU A 771 4.53 3.04 -21.87
CA GLU A 771 4.17 4.35 -22.42
C GLU A 771 4.54 4.46 -23.91
N LEU A 772 5.75 3.99 -24.27
CA LEU A 772 6.23 3.99 -25.65
C LEU A 772 5.33 3.11 -26.54
N ALA A 773 4.98 1.91 -26.07
CA ALA A 773 4.07 1.02 -26.78
C ALA A 773 2.69 1.66 -26.98
N THR A 774 2.08 2.25 -25.93
CA THR A 774 0.77 2.91 -26.03
C THR A 774 0.77 4.07 -27.03
N ARG A 775 1.88 4.80 -27.15
CA ARG A 775 2.02 5.90 -28.14
C ARG A 775 2.28 5.43 -29.56
N LEU A 776 2.96 4.30 -29.72
CA LEU A 776 3.21 3.67 -31.02
C LEU A 776 2.01 2.85 -31.53
N ALA A 777 0.97 2.69 -30.72
CA ALA A 777 -0.22 1.93 -31.09
C ALA A 777 -0.85 2.47 -32.40
N PRO A 778 -1.18 1.60 -33.37
CA PRO A 778 -1.75 2.03 -34.63
C PRO A 778 -3.12 2.70 -34.41
N SER A 779 -3.29 3.91 -34.96
CA SER A 779 -4.52 4.68 -34.82
C SER A 779 -5.69 3.97 -35.51
N LYS A 780 -6.77 3.68 -34.77
CA LYS A 780 -8.00 3.07 -35.30
C LYS A 780 -8.84 4.01 -36.20
N GLN A 781 -8.35 5.23 -36.47
CA GLN A 781 -9.05 6.29 -37.19
C GLN A 781 -8.24 6.86 -38.36
N SER A 782 -8.07 6.08 -39.42
CA SER A 782 -7.97 6.60 -40.80
C SER A 782 -7.87 5.44 -41.79
N ALA A 783 -9.01 4.88 -42.18
CA ALA A 783 -9.10 4.00 -43.34
C ALA A 783 -10.24 4.47 -44.24
N THR A 784 -10.07 5.63 -44.89
CA THR A 784 -10.74 5.88 -46.16
C THR A 784 -9.94 5.19 -47.27
N PRO A 785 -10.60 4.53 -48.24
CA PRO A 785 -9.91 3.73 -49.28
C PRO A 785 -8.95 4.55 -50.18
N ARG A 786 -9.04 5.88 -50.16
CA ARG A 786 -8.24 6.78 -51.01
C ARG A 786 -6.83 7.10 -50.49
N ALA A 787 -6.49 6.75 -49.25
CA ALA A 787 -5.18 7.09 -48.67
C ALA A 787 -4.09 6.00 -48.87
N ARG A 788 -4.42 4.87 -49.50
CA ARG A 788 -3.48 3.75 -49.71
C ARG A 788 -2.50 3.94 -50.88
N GLU A 789 -2.73 4.90 -51.77
CA GLU A 789 -1.93 5.02 -53.00
C GLU A 789 -0.81 6.09 -52.96
N GLN A 790 -0.62 6.81 -51.84
CA GLN A 790 0.41 7.86 -51.77
C GLN A 790 1.32 7.83 -50.53
N SER A 791 1.20 6.84 -49.64
CA SER A 791 2.18 6.64 -48.58
C SER A 791 3.26 5.67 -49.03
N SER A 792 4.41 6.23 -49.40
CA SER A 792 5.59 5.52 -49.87
C SER A 792 6.10 4.44 -48.90
N THR A 793 6.67 3.41 -49.53
CA THR A 793 6.81 2.01 -49.13
C THR A 793 7.93 1.71 -48.11
N TYR A 794 8.37 2.67 -47.27
CA TYR A 794 9.57 2.46 -46.44
C TYR A 794 9.51 2.96 -44.98
N LYS A 795 8.40 3.54 -44.50
CA LYS A 795 8.31 4.08 -43.12
C LYS A 795 7.35 3.37 -42.16
N VAL A 796 6.39 2.58 -42.66
CA VAL A 796 5.34 1.97 -41.82
C VAL A 796 5.73 0.59 -41.27
N GLU A 797 6.52 -0.19 -42.00
CA GLU A 797 6.93 -1.55 -41.58
C GLU A 797 7.79 -1.55 -40.29
N ARG A 798 8.80 -0.68 -40.21
CA ARG A 798 9.73 -0.64 -39.06
C ARG A 798 9.13 -0.13 -37.74
N ALA A 799 7.98 0.55 -37.79
CA ALA A 799 7.28 1.02 -36.59
C ALA A 799 6.38 -0.08 -35.98
N GLY A 800 5.79 -0.93 -36.83
CA GLY A 800 5.01 -2.10 -36.41
C GLY A 800 5.88 -3.17 -35.73
N ASP A 801 7.11 -3.37 -36.22
CA ASP A 801 8.07 -4.30 -35.61
C ASP A 801 8.53 -3.83 -34.21
N LEU A 802 8.80 -2.55 -34.05
CA LEU A 802 9.15 -1.95 -32.75
C LEU A 802 7.99 -2.07 -31.76
N TYR A 803 6.77 -1.76 -32.19
CA TYR A 803 5.57 -1.91 -31.35
C TYR A 803 5.38 -3.37 -30.88
N THR A 804 5.47 -4.32 -31.81
CA THR A 804 5.30 -5.75 -31.50
C THR A 804 6.37 -6.26 -30.55
N SER A 805 7.64 -5.93 -30.80
CA SER A 805 8.76 -6.32 -29.93
C SER A 805 8.68 -5.72 -28.52
N LEU A 806 8.17 -4.48 -28.38
CA LEU A 806 7.91 -3.87 -27.07
C LEU A 806 6.82 -4.64 -26.31
N LEU A 807 5.72 -4.99 -26.99
CA LEU A 807 4.64 -5.78 -26.39
C LEU A 807 5.12 -7.19 -26.00
N ASP A 808 5.92 -7.84 -26.85
CA ASP A 808 6.51 -9.15 -26.57
C ASP A 808 7.41 -9.11 -25.35
N ALA A 809 8.27 -8.08 -25.24
CA ALA A 809 9.15 -7.93 -24.09
C ALA A 809 8.39 -7.67 -22.78
N LEU A 810 7.32 -6.85 -22.84
CA LEU A 810 6.46 -6.57 -21.69
C LEU A 810 5.62 -7.80 -21.30
N HIS A 811 5.10 -8.53 -22.28
CA HIS A 811 4.42 -9.82 -22.09
C HIS A 811 5.35 -10.84 -21.42
N GLN A 812 6.56 -11.02 -21.95
CA GLN A 812 7.54 -11.96 -21.41
C GLN A 812 7.90 -11.61 -19.96
N HIS A 813 8.02 -10.32 -19.64
CA HIS A 813 8.26 -9.85 -18.27
C HIS A 813 7.17 -10.32 -17.29
N ILE A 814 5.90 -10.32 -17.70
CA ILE A 814 4.77 -10.76 -16.86
C ILE A 814 4.58 -12.28 -16.90
N ALA A 815 4.67 -12.90 -18.08
CA ALA A 815 4.46 -14.34 -18.26
C ALA A 815 5.49 -15.21 -17.51
N THR A 816 6.68 -14.66 -17.26
CA THR A 816 7.75 -15.29 -16.49
C THR A 816 7.70 -14.98 -14.99
N MET A 817 6.63 -14.34 -14.49
CA MET A 817 6.46 -14.14 -13.05
C MET A 817 6.21 -15.49 -12.36
N PRO A 818 6.98 -15.83 -11.31
CA PRO A 818 6.80 -17.07 -10.57
C PRO A 818 5.45 -17.07 -9.82
N ARG A 819 4.52 -17.94 -10.23
CA ARG A 819 3.14 -17.99 -9.68
C ARG A 819 3.09 -18.35 -8.19
N ASP A 820 4.07 -19.12 -7.74
CA ASP A 820 4.19 -19.54 -6.33
C ASP A 820 4.79 -18.45 -5.44
N ASN A 821 5.42 -17.42 -6.03
CA ASN A 821 5.97 -16.29 -5.29
C ASN A 821 4.85 -15.51 -4.62
N PHE A 822 5.00 -15.22 -3.33
CA PHE A 822 3.90 -14.69 -2.55
C PHE A 822 3.45 -13.28 -2.99
N LEU A 823 4.37 -12.45 -3.52
CA LEU A 823 4.06 -11.11 -4.06
C LEU A 823 3.26 -11.21 -5.36
N VAL A 824 3.60 -12.19 -6.21
CA VAL A 824 2.93 -12.46 -7.48
C VAL A 824 1.54 -13.04 -7.22
N ARG A 825 1.42 -13.95 -6.24
CA ARG A 825 0.17 -14.64 -5.89
C ARG A 825 -0.96 -13.68 -5.53
N ARG A 826 -0.67 -12.60 -4.80
CA ARG A 826 -1.66 -11.56 -4.45
C ARG A 826 -2.28 -10.88 -5.69
N ARG A 827 -1.55 -10.86 -6.80
CA ARG A 827 -1.96 -10.29 -8.08
C ARG A 827 -2.15 -11.36 -9.16
N LEU A 828 -2.36 -12.62 -8.76
CA LEU A 828 -2.46 -13.75 -9.68
C LEU A 828 -3.54 -13.55 -10.75
N PRO A 829 -4.74 -13.01 -10.46
CA PRO A 829 -5.74 -12.76 -11.49
C PRO A 829 -5.23 -11.80 -12.59
N GLN A 830 -4.51 -10.74 -12.20
CA GLN A 830 -3.92 -9.79 -13.15
C GLN A 830 -2.75 -10.43 -13.91
N VAL A 831 -1.89 -11.16 -13.21
CA VAL A 831 -0.74 -11.86 -13.81
C VAL A 831 -1.21 -12.89 -14.83
N GLU A 832 -2.24 -13.68 -14.54
CA GLU A 832 -2.83 -14.65 -15.48
C GLU A 832 -3.45 -13.97 -16.70
N THR A 833 -4.15 -12.86 -16.49
CA THR A 833 -4.75 -12.06 -17.56
C THR A 833 -3.69 -11.53 -18.52
N PHE A 834 -2.63 -10.91 -17.99
CA PHE A 834 -1.55 -10.33 -18.78
C PHE A 834 -0.45 -11.33 -19.16
N SER A 835 -0.50 -12.58 -18.68
CA SER A 835 0.34 -13.67 -19.20
C SER A 835 -0.13 -14.15 -20.59
N GLN A 836 -1.35 -13.78 -21.00
CA GLN A 836 -1.89 -14.14 -22.31
C GLN A 836 -1.43 -13.15 -23.38
N ARG A 837 -0.61 -13.60 -24.34
CA ARG A 837 -0.04 -12.71 -25.37
C ARG A 837 -1.09 -11.96 -26.18
N GLN A 838 -2.25 -12.57 -26.44
CA GLN A 838 -3.38 -11.96 -27.15
C GLN A 838 -3.96 -10.73 -26.44
N ARG A 839 -3.80 -10.62 -25.11
CA ARG A 839 -4.28 -9.46 -24.34
C ARG A 839 -3.49 -8.19 -24.68
N TRP A 840 -2.21 -8.33 -25.02
CA TRP A 840 -1.32 -7.21 -25.34
C TRP A 840 -1.64 -6.56 -26.69
N ASP A 841 -2.26 -7.28 -27.61
CA ASP A 841 -2.65 -6.74 -28.92
C ASP A 841 -3.83 -5.75 -28.80
N ASN A 842 -4.57 -5.77 -27.68
CA ASN A 842 -5.74 -4.94 -27.43
C ASN A 842 -5.69 -4.26 -26.05
N LEU A 843 -4.53 -3.71 -25.68
CA LEU A 843 -4.35 -2.95 -24.42
C LEU A 843 -5.22 -1.69 -24.41
N SER A 844 -6.12 -1.59 -23.43
CA SER A 844 -6.79 -0.33 -23.08
C SER A 844 -5.88 0.57 -22.23
N GLN A 845 -6.27 1.84 -22.04
CA GLN A 845 -5.56 2.74 -21.12
C GLN A 845 -5.62 2.25 -19.67
N GLU A 846 -6.74 1.65 -19.26
CA GLU A 846 -6.92 1.08 -17.92
C GLU A 846 -6.05 -0.17 -17.71
N ASP A 847 -5.92 -1.01 -18.74
CA ASP A 847 -4.99 -2.14 -18.71
C ASP A 847 -3.54 -1.69 -18.55
N ALA A 848 -3.13 -0.66 -19.29
CA ALA A 848 -1.78 -0.10 -19.20
C ALA A 848 -1.52 0.49 -17.80
N ALA A 849 -2.48 1.20 -17.21
CA ALA A 849 -2.37 1.68 -15.83
C ALA A 849 -2.24 0.51 -14.84
N THR A 850 -3.06 -0.54 -15.01
CA THR A 850 -3.01 -1.74 -14.17
C THR A 850 -1.63 -2.42 -14.22
N VAL A 851 -1.05 -2.57 -15.41
CA VAL A 851 0.30 -3.14 -15.58
C VAL A 851 1.36 -2.24 -14.93
N ALA A 852 1.30 -0.93 -15.18
CA ALA A 852 2.26 0.03 -14.64
C ALA A 852 2.25 0.09 -13.11
N ASP A 853 1.07 0.09 -12.50
CA ASP A 853 0.90 0.35 -11.07
C ASP A 853 0.95 -0.94 -10.24
N CYS A 854 0.38 -2.04 -10.75
CA CYS A 854 0.28 -3.29 -9.99
C CYS A 854 1.38 -4.31 -10.32
N LEU A 855 1.88 -4.35 -11.57
CA LEU A 855 2.72 -5.46 -12.04
C LEU A 855 4.19 -5.07 -12.30
N ALA A 856 4.48 -3.83 -12.67
CA ALA A 856 5.83 -3.40 -13.07
C ALA A 856 6.91 -3.54 -11.96
N GLY A 857 6.49 -3.62 -10.69
CA GLY A 857 7.39 -3.79 -9.54
C GLY A 857 7.57 -5.24 -9.06
N LEU A 858 6.85 -6.20 -9.65
CA LEU A 858 6.85 -7.59 -9.19
C LEU A 858 8.09 -8.37 -9.65
N PRO A 859 8.54 -9.37 -8.88
CA PRO A 859 9.64 -10.23 -9.29
C PRO A 859 9.27 -11.08 -10.52
N ASN A 860 10.23 -11.34 -11.39
CA ASN A 860 10.10 -12.23 -12.55
C ASN A 860 11.30 -13.18 -12.62
N SER A 861 11.19 -14.21 -13.46
CA SER A 861 12.23 -15.23 -13.65
C SER A 861 13.17 -14.91 -14.82
N LEU A 862 13.24 -13.65 -15.29
CA LEU A 862 14.21 -13.28 -16.31
C LEU A 862 15.64 -13.23 -15.74
N PRO A 863 16.67 -13.52 -16.56
CA PRO A 863 18.07 -13.40 -16.12
C PRO A 863 18.40 -11.98 -15.63
N ASN A 864 19.29 -11.88 -14.64
CA ASN A 864 19.81 -10.58 -14.21
C ASN A 864 20.66 -9.96 -15.32
N GLU A 865 20.17 -8.88 -15.91
CA GLU A 865 20.96 -8.08 -16.86
C GLU A 865 21.86 -7.08 -16.13
N ASP A 866 22.95 -6.69 -16.78
CA ASP A 866 23.88 -5.67 -16.30
C ASP A 866 23.17 -4.32 -16.04
N PRO A 867 23.40 -3.66 -14.88
CA PRO A 867 22.76 -2.39 -14.56
C PRO A 867 23.02 -1.28 -15.59
N LEU A 868 24.22 -1.20 -16.17
CA LEU A 868 24.57 -0.20 -17.18
C LEU A 868 23.82 -0.44 -18.49
N ALA A 869 23.63 -1.71 -18.87
CA ALA A 869 22.83 -2.05 -20.04
C ALA A 869 21.36 -1.63 -19.85
N LYS A 870 20.80 -1.79 -18.63
CA LYS A 870 19.44 -1.34 -18.29
C LYS A 870 19.31 0.18 -18.25
N GLU A 871 20.34 0.89 -17.78
CA GLU A 871 20.38 2.36 -17.80
C GLU A 871 20.42 2.89 -19.23
N PHE A 872 21.21 2.25 -20.09
CA PHE A 872 21.27 2.56 -21.51
C PHE A 872 19.94 2.25 -22.22
N ASP A 873 19.32 1.11 -21.95
CA ASP A 873 17.97 0.79 -22.43
C ASP A 873 16.96 1.89 -22.03
N LEU A 874 16.99 2.33 -20.77
CA LEU A 874 16.12 3.41 -20.29
C LEU A 874 16.42 4.75 -20.99
N LEU A 875 17.69 5.07 -21.24
CA LEU A 875 18.11 6.26 -21.99
C LEU A 875 17.54 6.23 -23.41
N CYS A 876 17.69 5.10 -24.13
CA CYS A 876 17.14 4.91 -25.47
C CYS A 876 15.62 5.02 -25.50
N VAL A 877 14.90 4.40 -24.55
CA VAL A 877 13.43 4.48 -24.48
C VAL A 877 12.97 5.92 -24.20
N LYS A 878 13.66 6.65 -23.32
CA LYS A 878 13.38 8.08 -23.10
C LYS A 878 13.63 8.92 -24.35
N LEU A 879 14.69 8.64 -25.09
CA LEU A 879 14.98 9.32 -26.35
C LEU A 879 13.91 9.02 -27.41
N GLN A 880 13.46 7.77 -27.53
CA GLN A 880 12.35 7.36 -28.40
C GLN A 880 11.06 8.13 -28.04
N LEU A 881 10.73 8.24 -26.75
CA LEU A 881 9.61 9.02 -26.26
C LEU A 881 9.76 10.52 -26.54
N ALA A 882 10.95 11.09 -26.37
CA ALA A 882 11.23 12.49 -26.65
C ALA A 882 11.03 12.84 -28.15
N ILE A 883 11.44 11.93 -29.05
CA ILE A 883 11.18 12.05 -30.49
C ILE A 883 9.68 12.07 -30.77
N LEU A 884 8.90 11.15 -30.19
CA LEU A 884 7.45 11.10 -30.39
C LEU A 884 6.69 12.29 -29.78
N LYS A 885 7.21 12.86 -28.69
CA LYS A 885 6.62 14.00 -27.97
C LYS A 885 7.03 15.36 -28.55
N ALA A 886 8.04 15.40 -29.42
CA ALA A 886 8.75 16.63 -29.76
C ALA A 886 9.21 17.40 -28.50
N ASP A 887 9.79 16.67 -27.55
CA ASP A 887 10.18 17.18 -26.24
C ASP A 887 11.53 17.93 -26.31
N ARG A 888 11.66 19.04 -25.57
CA ARG A 888 12.90 19.83 -25.45
C ARG A 888 14.07 19.02 -24.89
N SER A 889 13.80 17.92 -24.20
CA SER A 889 14.83 17.01 -23.68
C SER A 889 15.54 16.17 -24.76
N TYR A 890 15.04 16.16 -26.02
CA TYR A 890 15.62 15.40 -27.12
C TYR A 890 17.11 15.69 -27.32
N GLU A 891 17.52 16.96 -27.40
CA GLU A 891 18.92 17.36 -27.65
C GLU A 891 19.83 16.81 -26.56
N ARG A 892 19.49 17.05 -25.29
CA ARG A 892 20.23 16.53 -24.15
C ARG A 892 20.34 15.00 -24.12
N LEU A 893 19.27 14.29 -24.49
CA LEU A 893 19.26 12.82 -24.49
C LEU A 893 20.07 12.26 -25.66
N ARG A 894 20.00 12.90 -26.84
CA ARG A 894 20.82 12.59 -28.02
C ARG A 894 22.30 12.74 -27.68
N ASP A 895 22.68 13.85 -27.07
CA ASP A 895 24.08 14.16 -26.77
C ASP A 895 24.64 13.14 -25.77
N LYS A 896 23.87 12.77 -24.72
CA LYS A 896 24.24 11.66 -23.83
C LYS A 896 24.47 10.33 -24.54
N VAL A 897 23.67 10.00 -25.56
CA VAL A 897 23.89 8.78 -26.36
C VAL A 897 25.18 8.92 -27.18
N ARG A 898 25.45 10.10 -27.76
CA ARG A 898 26.70 10.36 -28.49
C ARG A 898 27.92 10.25 -27.57
N ASP A 899 27.87 10.80 -26.36
CA ASP A 899 28.96 10.73 -25.38
C ASP A 899 29.33 9.27 -25.06
N ILE A 900 28.32 8.41 -24.81
CA ILE A 900 28.50 6.97 -24.58
C ILE A 900 29.17 6.31 -25.80
N LEU A 901 28.77 6.68 -27.01
CA LEU A 901 29.35 6.15 -28.25
C LEU A 901 30.80 6.63 -28.46
N CYS A 902 31.11 7.88 -28.14
CA CYS A 902 32.47 8.41 -28.18
C CYS A 902 33.38 7.66 -27.19
N GLN A 903 32.90 7.44 -25.96
CA GLN A 903 33.65 6.67 -24.96
C GLN A 903 33.92 5.23 -25.41
N LEU A 904 32.96 4.58 -26.09
CA LEU A 904 33.18 3.25 -26.66
C LEU A 904 34.19 3.27 -27.82
N GLU A 905 34.18 4.31 -28.66
CA GLU A 905 35.13 4.44 -29.76
C GLU A 905 36.59 4.51 -29.29
N THR A 906 36.85 5.07 -28.10
CA THR A 906 38.21 5.11 -27.51
C THR A 906 38.80 3.74 -27.21
N LYS A 907 38.02 2.65 -27.32
CA LYS A 907 38.41 1.28 -26.98
C LYS A 907 38.42 0.32 -28.19
N PRO A 908 39.19 0.61 -29.25
CA PRO A 908 39.17 -0.19 -30.49
C PRO A 908 39.79 -1.59 -30.32
N ASP A 909 40.57 -1.81 -29.26
CA ASP A 909 41.23 -3.10 -28.99
C ASP A 909 40.25 -4.19 -28.53
N ILE A 910 39.04 -3.82 -28.11
CA ILE A 910 38.00 -4.77 -27.70
C ILE A 910 37.31 -5.32 -28.97
N PRO A 911 37.38 -6.63 -29.28
CA PRO A 911 36.87 -7.19 -30.53
C PRO A 911 35.38 -6.92 -30.78
N MET A 912 34.57 -6.91 -29.73
CA MET A 912 33.13 -6.63 -29.81
C MET A 912 32.84 -5.17 -30.22
N ILE A 913 33.63 -4.22 -29.72
CA ILE A 913 33.54 -2.80 -30.09
C ILE A 913 34.05 -2.62 -31.52
N LYS A 914 35.19 -3.24 -31.85
CA LYS A 914 35.79 -3.20 -33.19
C LYS A 914 34.80 -3.61 -34.28
N GLY A 915 34.01 -4.65 -34.03
CA GLY A 915 32.95 -5.11 -34.94
C GLY A 915 31.80 -4.10 -35.15
N GLN A 916 31.62 -3.13 -34.26
CA GLN A 916 30.58 -2.10 -34.33
C GLN A 916 31.12 -0.68 -34.60
N LEU A 917 32.45 -0.47 -34.67
CA LEU A 917 33.09 0.85 -34.80
C LEU A 917 32.56 1.68 -35.98
N VAL A 918 32.32 1.05 -37.13
CA VAL A 918 31.80 1.74 -38.32
C VAL A 918 30.42 2.35 -38.02
N PHE A 919 29.55 1.58 -37.37
CA PHE A 919 28.21 2.04 -36.99
C PHE A 919 28.26 3.07 -35.87
N ILE A 920 29.15 2.90 -34.89
CA ILE A 920 29.37 3.88 -33.82
C ILE A 920 29.72 5.25 -34.41
N ARG A 921 30.66 5.31 -35.37
CA ARG A 921 31.04 6.54 -36.08
C ARG A 921 29.91 7.14 -36.91
N GLU A 922 29.14 6.30 -37.58
CA GLU A 922 27.99 6.72 -38.39
C GLU A 922 26.93 7.42 -37.53
N VAL A 923 26.59 6.85 -36.36
CA VAL A 923 25.59 7.40 -35.44
C VAL A 923 26.11 8.68 -34.75
N GLN A 924 27.42 8.85 -34.59
CA GLN A 924 27.98 10.07 -34.02
C GLN A 924 27.89 11.29 -34.95
N ALA A 925 27.71 11.09 -36.26
CA ALA A 925 27.65 12.18 -37.23
C ALA A 925 26.32 12.95 -37.14
N GLU A 926 26.36 14.28 -37.24
CA GLU A 926 25.16 15.14 -37.08
C GLU A 926 24.06 14.85 -38.12
N ASN A 927 24.48 14.52 -39.34
CA ASN A 927 23.56 14.20 -40.44
C ASN A 927 22.70 12.97 -40.13
N TRP A 928 23.18 12.00 -39.35
CA TRP A 928 22.43 10.81 -38.96
C TRP A 928 21.20 11.13 -38.12
N TRP A 929 21.28 12.17 -37.29
CA TRP A 929 20.20 12.60 -36.39
C TRP A 929 19.13 13.44 -37.09
N THR A 930 19.38 13.86 -38.34
CA THR A 930 18.40 14.59 -39.15
C THR A 930 17.26 13.65 -39.56
N GLY A 931 16.07 13.83 -38.98
CA GLY A 931 14.92 12.98 -39.26
C GLY A 931 14.95 11.60 -38.60
N VAL A 932 15.67 11.47 -37.47
CA VAL A 932 15.75 10.23 -36.68
C VAL A 932 14.35 9.74 -36.27
N THR A 933 14.17 8.42 -36.27
CA THR A 933 12.90 7.77 -35.86
C THR A 933 13.12 6.87 -34.64
N PRO A 934 12.07 6.55 -33.86
CA PRO A 934 12.20 5.62 -32.73
C PRO A 934 12.81 4.26 -33.11
N SER A 935 12.51 3.74 -34.29
CA SER A 935 13.09 2.48 -34.80
C SER A 935 14.59 2.60 -35.10
N MET A 936 15.09 3.78 -35.50
CA MET A 936 16.52 4.01 -35.66
C MET A 936 17.24 4.00 -34.31
N VAL A 937 16.64 4.61 -33.28
CA VAL A 937 17.16 4.57 -31.91
C VAL A 937 17.13 3.15 -31.34
N GLU A 938 16.13 2.35 -31.71
CA GLU A 938 16.10 0.92 -31.33
C GLU A 938 17.31 0.15 -31.90
N GLY A 939 17.69 0.47 -33.14
CA GLY A 939 18.89 -0.09 -33.77
C GLY A 939 20.17 0.24 -32.99
N ILE A 940 20.26 1.44 -32.41
CA ILE A 940 21.36 1.81 -31.50
C ILE A 940 21.30 0.93 -30.26
N ARG A 941 20.14 0.87 -29.60
CA ARG A 941 19.93 0.15 -28.33
C ARG A 941 20.41 -1.30 -28.43
N VAL A 942 19.91 -2.04 -29.42
CA VAL A 942 20.18 -3.47 -29.59
C VAL A 942 21.67 -3.74 -29.86
N ARG A 943 22.34 -2.89 -30.66
CA ARG A 943 23.75 -3.11 -31.06
C ARG A 943 24.75 -2.67 -30.00
N VAL A 944 24.38 -1.71 -29.15
CA VAL A 944 25.32 -1.02 -28.25
C VAL A 944 25.15 -1.45 -26.80
N ARG A 945 23.95 -1.91 -26.37
CA ARG A 945 23.66 -2.20 -24.95
C ARG A 945 24.69 -3.11 -24.26
N ASP A 946 25.18 -4.14 -24.95
CA ASP A 946 26.13 -5.11 -24.39
C ASP A 946 27.57 -4.61 -24.39
N LEU A 947 27.83 -3.49 -25.09
CA LEU A 947 29.13 -2.82 -25.16
C LEU A 947 29.32 -1.80 -24.04
N VAL A 948 28.23 -1.19 -23.53
CA VAL A 948 28.27 -0.12 -22.51
C VAL A 948 29.02 -0.55 -21.24
N LYS A 949 29.02 -1.83 -20.89
CA LYS A 949 29.79 -2.38 -19.76
C LYS A 949 31.30 -2.18 -19.87
N PHE A 950 31.83 -1.91 -21.06
CA PHE A 950 33.24 -1.66 -21.31
C PHE A 950 33.64 -0.20 -21.15
N ILE A 951 32.68 0.71 -20.93
CA ILE A 951 32.97 2.11 -20.66
C ILE A 951 33.61 2.21 -19.27
N ASP A 952 34.80 2.82 -19.21
CA ASP A 952 35.36 3.20 -17.92
C ASP A 952 34.46 4.31 -17.39
N ARG A 953 33.83 4.09 -16.22
CA ARG A 953 33.16 5.19 -15.54
C ARG A 953 34.21 6.28 -15.34
N GLN A 954 34.05 7.43 -15.99
CA GLN A 954 34.75 8.64 -15.58
C GLN A 954 34.45 8.79 -14.09
N LYS A 955 35.45 8.52 -13.26
CA LYS A 955 35.38 8.89 -11.86
C LYS A 955 35.32 10.40 -11.91
N GLN A 956 34.15 10.97 -11.64
CA GLN A 956 34.00 12.40 -11.41
C GLN A 956 35.13 12.80 -10.45
N GLN A 957 36.05 13.62 -10.96
CA GLN A 957 37.29 13.91 -10.28
C GLN A 957 36.93 14.72 -9.04
N ILE A 958 37.31 14.21 -7.87
CA ILE A 958 37.09 14.95 -6.63
C ILE A 958 38.01 16.14 -6.70
N VAL A 959 37.46 17.33 -6.48
CA VAL A 959 38.27 18.52 -6.37
C VAL A 959 38.34 18.90 -4.91
N ILE A 960 39.57 19.01 -4.40
CA ILE A 960 39.85 19.53 -3.06
C ILE A 960 40.44 20.91 -3.23
N THR A 961 39.79 21.92 -2.67
CA THR A 961 40.23 23.32 -2.66
C THR A 961 40.73 23.72 -1.29
N ASP A 962 41.48 24.81 -1.22
CA ASP A 962 41.91 25.44 0.04
C ASP A 962 41.66 26.94 -0.02
N PHE A 963 40.42 27.29 -0.37
CA PHE A 963 39.99 28.68 -0.48
C PHE A 963 39.52 29.16 0.89
N VAL A 964 39.84 30.40 1.23
CA VAL A 964 39.43 31.02 2.49
C VAL A 964 37.91 31.15 2.51
N ASP A 965 37.27 30.42 3.44
CA ASP A 965 35.83 30.45 3.67
C ASP A 965 35.50 31.44 4.80
N GLU A 966 34.31 32.03 4.71
CA GLU A 966 33.84 33.00 5.69
C GLU A 966 32.90 32.32 6.68
N MET A 967 33.33 32.22 7.94
CA MET A 967 32.51 31.75 9.05
C MET A 967 31.71 32.92 9.65
N GLY A 968 30.38 32.81 9.62
CA GLY A 968 29.49 33.79 10.26
C GLY A 968 29.48 33.71 11.79
N GLU A 969 28.64 34.54 12.42
CA GLU A 969 28.53 34.58 13.88
C GLU A 969 28.02 33.25 14.47
N VAL A 970 28.67 32.78 15.53
CA VAL A 970 28.26 31.58 16.27
C VAL A 970 27.08 31.92 17.18
N GLN A 971 25.93 31.30 16.92
CA GLN A 971 24.70 31.54 17.68
C GLN A 971 24.26 30.29 18.45
N ILE A 972 23.85 30.48 19.71
CA ILE A 972 23.20 29.43 20.50
C ILE A 972 21.71 29.54 20.25
N VAL A 973 21.09 28.45 19.78
CA VAL A 973 19.67 28.40 19.43
C VAL A 973 19.00 27.19 20.05
N ASP A 974 17.70 27.29 20.27
CA ASP A 974 16.86 26.14 20.58
C ASP A 974 16.67 25.29 19.32
N ILE A 975 16.70 23.97 19.46
CA ILE A 975 16.54 23.09 18.31
C ILE A 975 15.04 22.87 18.04
N PRO A 976 14.55 23.05 16.80
CA PRO A 976 13.16 22.82 16.44
C PRO A 976 12.80 21.34 16.59
N THR A 977 12.24 20.99 17.74
CA THR A 977 11.80 19.63 18.10
C THR A 977 10.27 19.60 18.11
N HIS A 978 9.67 19.25 16.97
CA HIS A 978 8.21 19.11 16.84
C HIS A 978 7.71 17.79 17.42
N GLN A 979 6.55 17.86 18.10
CA GLN A 979 5.82 16.66 18.53
C GLN A 979 5.14 15.99 17.33
N THR A 980 5.41 14.71 17.10
CA THR A 980 5.00 13.97 15.89
C THR A 980 3.88 12.95 16.13
N GLY A 981 3.67 12.55 17.38
CA GLY A 981 2.67 11.57 17.81
C GLY A 981 1.41 12.17 18.41
N PHE A 982 1.34 13.49 18.58
CA PHE A 982 0.17 14.19 19.11
C PHE A 982 -0.18 15.43 18.30
N SER A 983 -1.20 15.31 17.44
CA SER A 983 -1.84 16.48 16.86
C SER A 983 -2.84 17.05 17.87
N ARG A 984 -2.52 18.22 18.44
CA ARG A 984 -3.46 19.00 19.28
C ARG A 984 -4.79 19.21 18.56
N GLU A 985 -4.76 19.40 17.24
CA GLU A 985 -5.95 19.59 16.43
C GLU A 985 -6.80 18.31 16.31
N GLN A 986 -6.18 17.14 16.13
CA GLN A 986 -6.91 15.88 16.04
C GLN A 986 -7.43 15.39 17.39
N TYR A 987 -6.66 15.54 18.47
CA TYR A 987 -7.15 15.29 19.81
C TYR A 987 -8.34 16.20 20.14
N ARG A 988 -8.25 17.48 19.76
CA ARG A 988 -9.37 18.42 19.86
C ARG A 988 -10.59 17.92 19.09
N ARG A 989 -10.45 17.50 17.82
CA ARG A 989 -11.55 16.92 17.02
C ARG A 989 -12.14 15.64 17.65
N LYS A 990 -11.31 14.78 18.24
CA LYS A 990 -11.73 13.54 18.93
C LYS A 990 -12.58 13.84 20.16
N VAL A 991 -12.12 14.76 21.01
CA VAL A 991 -12.87 15.25 22.18
C VAL A 991 -14.17 15.94 21.73
N GLU A 992 -14.12 16.76 20.68
CA GLU A 992 -15.31 17.40 20.10
C GLU A 992 -16.33 16.39 19.57
N ALA A 993 -15.88 15.34 18.88
CA ALA A 993 -16.73 14.28 18.39
C ALA A 993 -17.39 13.50 19.53
N TYR A 994 -16.62 13.13 20.56
CA TYR A 994 -17.13 12.42 21.74
C TYR A 994 -18.22 13.22 22.47
N ILE A 995 -17.98 14.51 22.69
CA ILE A 995 -18.95 15.43 23.29
C ILE A 995 -20.22 15.56 22.42
N ARG A 996 -20.07 15.53 21.08
CA ARG A 996 -21.22 15.58 20.15
C ARG A 996 -22.02 14.28 20.09
N GLU A 997 -21.39 13.13 20.24
CA GLU A 997 -22.07 11.83 20.26
C GLU A 997 -22.90 11.64 21.54
N HIS A 998 -22.48 12.25 22.65
CA HIS A 998 -23.14 12.13 23.95
C HIS A 998 -23.98 13.36 24.32
N GLN A 999 -24.57 14.01 23.31
CA GLN A 999 -25.46 15.17 23.49
C GLN A 999 -26.73 14.88 24.28
N ASP A 1000 -27.10 13.60 24.40
CA ASP A 1000 -28.20 13.06 25.19
C ASP A 1000 -27.90 12.98 26.70
N HIS A 1001 -26.63 13.09 27.10
CA HIS A 1001 -26.24 13.16 28.50
C HIS A 1001 -26.91 14.34 29.21
N LEU A 1002 -27.53 14.10 30.38
CA LEU A 1002 -28.40 15.06 31.06
C LEU A 1002 -27.72 16.42 31.30
N ALA A 1003 -26.45 16.43 31.70
CA ALA A 1003 -25.70 17.66 31.94
C ALA A 1003 -25.38 18.42 30.63
N ILE A 1004 -25.06 17.72 29.54
CA ILE A 1004 -24.82 18.34 28.22
C ILE A 1004 -26.15 18.87 27.66
N ALA A 1005 -27.23 18.10 27.77
CA ALA A 1005 -28.58 18.52 27.38
C ALA A 1005 -29.08 19.74 28.17
N LYS A 1006 -28.77 19.83 29.47
CA LYS A 1006 -29.04 21.02 30.30
C LYS A 1006 -28.26 22.23 29.80
N LEU A 1007 -26.95 22.07 29.53
CA LEU A 1007 -26.13 23.14 28.94
C LEU A 1007 -26.67 23.63 27.59
N ARG A 1008 -27.08 22.71 26.69
CA ARG A 1008 -27.67 23.06 25.38
C ARG A 1008 -28.99 23.83 25.47
N ARG A 1009 -29.76 23.61 26.54
CA ARG A 1009 -31.05 24.25 26.81
C ARG A 1009 -30.94 25.47 27.73
N ASN A 1010 -29.72 25.90 28.04
CA ASN A 1010 -29.42 26.99 28.96
C ASN A 1010 -30.04 26.80 30.37
N ILE A 1011 -30.05 25.55 30.85
CA ILE A 1011 -30.53 25.20 32.20
C ILE A 1011 -29.30 25.13 33.13
N PRO A 1012 -29.35 25.77 34.32
CA PRO A 1012 -28.26 25.73 35.29
C PRO A 1012 -27.91 24.28 35.70
N LEU A 1013 -26.61 23.99 35.76
CA LEU A 1013 -26.11 22.72 36.28
C LEU A 1013 -26.05 22.75 37.81
N THR A 1014 -26.57 21.71 38.45
CA THR A 1014 -26.33 21.45 39.88
C THR A 1014 -24.93 20.89 40.11
N GLU A 1015 -24.43 20.87 41.36
CA GLU A 1015 -23.15 20.23 41.69
C GLU A 1015 -23.12 18.74 41.26
N THR A 1016 -24.24 18.04 41.43
CA THR A 1016 -24.42 16.66 40.98
C THR A 1016 -24.32 16.51 39.46
N ASP A 1017 -24.84 17.49 38.70
CA ASP A 1017 -24.73 17.49 37.24
C ASP A 1017 -23.28 17.76 36.78
N LEU A 1018 -22.55 18.60 37.52
CA LEU A 1018 -21.14 18.88 37.25
C LEU A 1018 -20.27 17.65 37.53
N SER A 1019 -20.48 16.97 38.65
CA SER A 1019 -19.77 15.72 38.95
C SER A 1019 -20.07 14.65 37.90
N ALA A 1020 -21.33 14.50 37.48
CA ALA A 1020 -21.70 13.55 36.42
C ALA A 1020 -21.07 13.92 35.06
N LEU A 1021 -20.92 15.21 34.76
CA LEU A 1021 -20.28 15.70 33.53
C LEU A 1021 -18.77 15.44 33.54
N GLU A 1022 -18.10 15.69 34.67
CA GLU A 1022 -16.68 15.38 34.84
C GLU A 1022 -16.43 13.87 34.80
N GLU A 1023 -17.28 13.08 35.45
CA GLU A 1023 -17.20 11.62 35.41
C GLU A 1023 -17.39 11.12 33.99
N MET A 1024 -18.40 11.58 33.26
CA MET A 1024 -18.62 11.21 31.86
C MET A 1024 -17.40 11.53 30.97
N LEU A 1025 -16.83 12.73 31.09
CA LEU A 1025 -15.69 13.12 30.25
C LEU A 1025 -14.41 12.41 30.62
N PHE A 1026 -14.08 12.28 31.91
CA PHE A 1026 -12.77 11.77 32.34
C PHE A 1026 -12.75 10.25 32.59
N SER A 1027 -13.91 9.59 32.56
CA SER A 1027 -14.02 8.13 32.50
C SER A 1027 -13.91 7.58 31.06
N ALA A 1028 -14.09 8.44 30.06
CA ALA A 1028 -14.06 8.08 28.65
C ALA A 1028 -12.65 7.73 28.16
N ALA A 1029 -12.50 6.61 27.47
CA ALA A 1029 -11.24 6.20 26.86
C ALA A 1029 -10.77 7.19 25.77
N GLU A 1030 -11.70 7.95 25.19
CA GLU A 1030 -11.48 8.94 24.14
C GLU A 1030 -10.75 10.19 24.65
N ILE A 1031 -10.99 10.59 25.91
CA ILE A 1031 -10.43 11.80 26.54
C ILE A 1031 -9.12 11.49 27.27
N GLU A 1032 -8.80 10.21 27.50
CA GLU A 1032 -7.53 9.72 28.05
C GLU A 1032 -7.25 10.12 29.50
N SER A 1033 -7.10 11.42 29.81
CA SER A 1033 -6.93 11.93 31.18
C SER A 1033 -7.27 13.43 31.32
N ARG A 1034 -7.59 13.85 32.56
CA ARG A 1034 -7.84 15.27 32.88
C ARG A 1034 -6.64 16.17 32.56
N GLN A 1035 -5.44 15.71 32.90
CA GLN A 1035 -4.20 16.46 32.61
C GLN A 1035 -4.02 16.69 31.11
N ARG A 1036 -4.28 15.67 30.29
CA ARG A 1036 -4.15 15.75 28.83
C ARG A 1036 -5.21 16.64 28.19
N PHE A 1037 -6.42 16.64 28.74
CA PHE A 1037 -7.47 17.59 28.36
C PHE A 1037 -7.08 19.04 28.67
N GLU A 1038 -6.55 19.30 29.86
CA GLU A 1038 -6.10 20.64 30.29
C GLU A 1038 -4.91 21.16 29.46
N GLU A 1039 -4.00 20.29 29.01
CA GLU A 1039 -2.88 20.66 28.12
C GLU A 1039 -3.33 21.19 26.76
N VAL A 1040 -4.45 20.69 26.21
CA VAL A 1040 -4.93 21.08 24.87
C VAL A 1040 -5.90 22.26 24.92
N PHE A 1041 -6.82 22.25 25.89
CA PHE A 1041 -7.88 23.25 25.98
C PHE A 1041 -7.57 24.40 26.95
N GLY A 1042 -6.49 24.29 27.73
CA GLY A 1042 -6.03 25.28 28.69
C GLY A 1042 -6.76 25.19 30.04
N GLN A 1043 -6.07 25.53 31.13
CA GLN A 1043 -6.62 25.53 32.49
C GLN A 1043 -7.54 26.73 32.79
N THR A 1044 -7.53 27.75 31.94
CA THR A 1044 -8.23 29.03 32.17
C THR A 1044 -9.68 29.05 31.66
N LYS A 1045 -10.08 28.12 30.77
CA LYS A 1045 -11.47 28.04 30.29
C LYS A 1045 -12.29 27.10 31.16
N SER A 1046 -13.48 27.53 31.59
CA SER A 1046 -14.39 26.65 32.34
C SER A 1046 -14.91 25.51 31.44
N LEU A 1047 -15.00 24.30 31.99
CA LEU A 1047 -15.49 23.10 31.29
C LEU A 1047 -16.87 23.33 30.64
N LYS A 1048 -17.72 24.14 31.29
CA LYS A 1048 -19.04 24.54 30.80
C LYS A 1048 -18.96 25.31 29.48
N LEU A 1049 -18.09 26.32 29.40
CA LEU A 1049 -17.94 27.17 28.22
C LEU A 1049 -17.41 26.39 27.02
N LEU A 1050 -16.46 25.48 27.27
CA LEU A 1050 -15.89 24.64 26.22
C LEU A 1050 -16.95 23.69 25.62
N ILE A 1051 -17.79 23.06 26.44
CA ILE A 1051 -18.85 22.17 25.93
C ILE A 1051 -19.92 22.96 25.15
N LEU A 1052 -20.25 24.18 25.60
CA LEU A 1052 -21.14 25.08 24.84
C LEU A 1052 -20.55 25.44 23.47
N GLU A 1053 -19.25 25.74 23.40
CA GLU A 1053 -18.52 26.06 22.16
C GLU A 1053 -18.59 24.90 21.15
N ILE A 1054 -18.53 23.65 21.64
CA ILE A 1054 -18.45 22.43 20.83
C ILE A 1054 -19.80 21.94 20.31
N VAL A 1055 -20.82 21.96 21.18
CA VAL A 1055 -22.14 21.37 20.92
C VAL A 1055 -23.09 22.39 20.32
N GLY A 1056 -22.88 23.68 20.62
CA GLY A 1056 -23.83 24.74 20.31
C GLY A 1056 -25.13 24.62 21.12
N LEU A 1057 -25.82 25.75 21.25
CA LEU A 1057 -27.15 25.80 21.87
C LEU A 1057 -28.21 25.20 20.92
N ASP A 1058 -29.21 24.51 21.49
CA ASP A 1058 -30.28 23.87 20.71
C ASP A 1058 -31.11 24.94 19.93
N PRO A 1059 -31.08 24.94 18.58
CA PRO A 1059 -31.77 25.95 17.78
C PRO A 1059 -33.30 25.91 17.88
N ALA A 1060 -33.88 24.79 18.31
CA ALA A 1060 -35.34 24.59 18.33
C ALA A 1060 -35.99 25.13 19.60
N GLY A 1061 -35.29 25.08 20.75
CA GLY A 1061 -35.83 25.51 22.05
C GLY A 1061 -35.70 27.01 22.32
N ILE A 1062 -34.64 27.66 21.84
CA ILE A 1062 -34.34 29.06 22.21
C ILE A 1062 -34.94 30.08 21.22
N ARG A 1063 -35.14 29.73 19.94
CA ARG A 1063 -35.71 30.67 18.94
C ARG A 1063 -37.13 31.13 19.27
N VAL A 1064 -37.86 30.41 20.11
CA VAL A 1064 -39.21 30.78 20.54
C VAL A 1064 -39.17 31.55 21.86
N ALA A 1065 -38.41 31.10 22.86
CA ALA A 1065 -38.35 31.72 24.18
C ALA A 1065 -37.55 33.04 24.21
N ALA A 1066 -36.35 33.09 23.60
CA ALA A 1066 -35.55 34.32 23.53
C ALA A 1066 -36.22 35.37 22.63
N ARG A 1067 -36.83 34.93 21.52
CA ARG A 1067 -37.65 35.80 20.67
C ARG A 1067 -38.89 36.31 21.40
N GLN A 1068 -39.56 35.50 22.22
CA GLN A 1068 -40.68 35.94 23.06
C GLN A 1068 -40.25 36.91 24.16
N ALA A 1069 -39.12 36.68 24.83
CA ALA A 1069 -38.60 37.56 25.87
C ALA A 1069 -38.14 38.91 25.30
N ALA A 1070 -37.38 38.90 24.19
CA ALA A 1070 -36.99 40.11 23.46
C ALA A 1070 -38.22 40.85 22.88
N LYS A 1071 -39.19 40.13 22.31
CA LYS A 1071 -40.47 40.73 21.85
C LYS A 1071 -41.34 41.23 23.00
N GLN A 1072 -41.29 40.65 24.20
CA GLN A 1072 -42.03 41.19 25.36
C GLN A 1072 -41.36 42.44 25.92
N ALA A 1073 -40.03 42.46 26.04
CA ALA A 1073 -39.29 43.61 26.54
C ALA A 1073 -39.42 44.81 25.59
N PHE A 1074 -39.16 44.61 24.30
CA PHE A 1074 -39.34 45.66 23.29
C PHE A 1074 -40.82 45.88 22.92
N GLY A 1075 -41.69 44.89 23.07
CA GLY A 1075 -43.14 45.03 22.85
C GLY A 1075 -43.81 45.93 23.89
N ARG A 1076 -43.35 45.90 25.16
CA ARG A 1076 -43.76 46.89 26.18
C ARG A 1076 -43.25 48.29 25.84
N TYR A 1077 -42.03 48.41 25.30
CA TYR A 1077 -41.49 49.69 24.84
C TYR A 1077 -42.28 50.27 23.66
N LEU A 1078 -42.74 49.41 22.74
CA LEU A 1078 -43.59 49.79 21.61
C LEU A 1078 -45.05 50.11 22.01
N GLN A 1079 -45.50 49.68 23.20
CA GLN A 1079 -46.83 49.98 23.74
C GLN A 1079 -46.80 51.26 24.58
N GLY A 1080 -46.89 52.41 23.93
CA GLY A 1080 -46.99 53.71 24.62
C GLY A 1080 -46.69 54.95 23.77
N THR A 1081 -46.15 54.78 22.56
CA THR A 1081 -45.71 55.86 21.67
C THR A 1081 -45.92 55.50 20.19
N ASN A 1082 -46.27 56.48 19.35
CA ASN A 1082 -46.52 56.27 17.91
C ASN A 1082 -45.20 56.24 17.12
N PHE A 1083 -44.59 55.05 16.98
CA PHE A 1083 -43.38 54.86 16.18
C PHE A 1083 -43.65 54.78 14.67
N SER A 1084 -42.73 55.29 13.86
CA SER A 1084 -42.74 55.17 12.40
C SER A 1084 -42.34 53.77 11.92
N ALA A 1085 -42.69 53.42 10.68
CA ALA A 1085 -42.37 52.12 10.09
C ALA A 1085 -40.86 51.80 10.10
N ASN A 1086 -40.00 52.81 9.90
CA ASN A 1086 -38.55 52.64 9.92
C ASN A 1086 -38.02 52.39 11.35
N GLN A 1087 -38.57 53.06 12.35
CA GLN A 1087 -38.23 52.84 13.77
C GLN A 1087 -38.64 51.44 14.24
N ILE A 1088 -39.82 50.98 13.85
CA ILE A 1088 -40.27 49.62 14.18
C ILE A 1088 -39.34 48.58 13.55
N ARG A 1089 -38.99 48.77 12.27
CA ARG A 1089 -38.07 47.86 11.56
C ARG A 1089 -36.67 47.86 12.17
N PHE A 1090 -36.19 49.01 12.66
CA PHE A 1090 -34.94 49.11 13.38
C PHE A 1090 -34.94 48.26 14.67
N ILE A 1091 -36.02 48.34 15.46
CA ILE A 1091 -36.19 47.54 16.67
C ILE A 1091 -36.35 46.04 16.34
N GLU A 1092 -37.06 45.70 15.27
CA GLU A 1092 -37.17 44.30 14.81
C GLU A 1092 -35.82 43.70 14.40
N ASN A 1093 -34.96 44.48 13.74
CA ASN A 1093 -33.60 44.07 13.42
C ASN A 1093 -32.77 43.83 14.68
N ILE A 1094 -32.93 44.66 15.72
CA ILE A 1094 -32.29 44.45 17.03
C ILE A 1094 -32.75 43.12 17.64
N ILE A 1095 -34.06 42.86 17.65
CA ILE A 1095 -34.65 41.62 18.18
C ILE A 1095 -34.13 40.39 17.42
N ASP A 1096 -34.06 40.46 16.09
CA ASP A 1096 -33.62 39.34 15.26
C ASP A 1096 -32.14 39.02 15.45
N ILE A 1097 -31.27 40.04 15.59
CA ILE A 1097 -29.85 39.83 15.86
C ILE A 1097 -29.63 39.33 17.31
N LEU A 1098 -30.35 39.85 18.30
CA LEU A 1098 -30.33 39.33 19.68
C LEU A 1098 -30.76 37.87 19.73
N THR A 1099 -31.82 37.51 19.00
CA THR A 1099 -32.34 36.13 18.95
C THR A 1099 -31.34 35.16 18.30
N LYS A 1100 -30.51 35.65 17.38
CA LYS A 1100 -29.55 34.84 16.62
C LYS A 1100 -28.21 34.67 17.35
N ASN A 1101 -27.72 35.73 17.99
CA ASN A 1101 -26.36 35.79 18.54
C ASN A 1101 -26.32 35.81 20.08
N GLY A 1102 -27.47 35.96 20.76
CA GLY A 1102 -27.59 35.97 22.22
C GLY A 1102 -27.22 37.30 22.88
N VAL A 1103 -26.25 38.05 22.33
CA VAL A 1103 -25.79 39.36 22.82
C VAL A 1103 -25.57 40.34 21.65
N ILE A 1104 -25.69 41.65 21.91
CA ILE A 1104 -25.34 42.72 20.95
C ILE A 1104 -24.53 43.80 21.66
N ASN A 1105 -23.38 44.18 21.07
CA ASN A 1105 -22.66 45.38 21.49
C ASN A 1105 -23.42 46.64 21.03
N PRO A 1106 -23.76 47.59 21.93
CA PRO A 1106 -24.46 48.82 21.55
C PRO A 1106 -23.79 49.63 20.42
N GLY A 1107 -22.46 49.55 20.29
CA GLY A 1107 -21.74 50.22 19.20
C GLY A 1107 -22.13 49.71 17.80
N ALA A 1108 -22.60 48.46 17.69
CA ALA A 1108 -23.02 47.88 16.41
C ALA A 1108 -24.30 48.51 15.84
N LEU A 1109 -25.05 49.28 16.63
CA LEU A 1109 -26.26 49.98 16.18
C LEU A 1109 -25.97 51.17 15.23
N TYR A 1110 -24.68 51.49 15.05
CA TYR A 1110 -24.18 52.54 14.15
C TYR A 1110 -23.45 51.95 12.93
N GLU A 1111 -23.61 50.66 12.66
CA GLU A 1111 -23.08 49.96 11.48
C GLU A 1111 -24.21 49.27 10.68
N PRO A 1112 -24.00 48.93 9.39
CA PRO A 1112 -24.98 48.17 8.61
C PRO A 1112 -25.29 46.81 9.28
N PRO A 1113 -26.56 46.37 9.35
CA PRO A 1113 -27.74 46.86 8.62
C PRO A 1113 -28.54 47.97 9.33
N PHE A 1114 -28.05 48.52 10.44
CA PHE A 1114 -28.76 49.54 11.21
C PHE A 1114 -28.65 50.93 10.58
N THR A 1115 -27.55 51.23 9.91
CA THR A 1115 -27.38 52.49 9.16
C THR A 1115 -28.08 52.52 7.79
N ASP A 1116 -28.69 51.41 7.36
CA ASP A 1116 -29.28 51.29 6.02
C ASP A 1116 -30.52 52.19 5.84
N ASN A 1117 -31.22 52.51 6.94
CA ASN A 1117 -32.42 53.36 6.93
C ASN A 1117 -32.14 54.81 7.34
N HIS A 1118 -31.08 55.08 8.10
CA HIS A 1118 -30.58 56.42 8.42
C HIS A 1118 -29.07 56.39 8.68
N PRO A 1119 -28.28 57.30 8.07
CA PRO A 1119 -26.81 57.26 8.14
C PRO A 1119 -26.23 57.42 9.55
N GLU A 1120 -26.95 58.06 10.46
CA GLU A 1120 -26.57 58.21 11.88
C GLU A 1120 -27.05 57.05 12.78
N GLY A 1121 -27.58 55.96 12.20
CA GLY A 1121 -27.97 54.76 12.94
C GLY A 1121 -29.06 55.04 13.98
N LEU A 1122 -28.81 54.62 15.23
CA LEU A 1122 -29.75 54.74 16.35
C LEU A 1122 -30.19 56.19 16.60
N ASP A 1123 -29.25 57.12 16.70
CA ASP A 1123 -29.51 58.52 17.09
C ASP A 1123 -30.18 59.33 15.98
N GLY A 1124 -30.09 58.85 14.75
CA GLY A 1124 -30.81 59.43 13.62
C GLY A 1124 -32.27 58.98 13.50
N MET A 1125 -32.61 57.84 14.10
CA MET A 1125 -33.97 57.27 14.06
C MET A 1125 -34.75 57.48 15.36
N PHE A 1126 -34.08 57.73 16.49
CA PHE A 1126 -34.69 57.92 17.80
C PHE A 1126 -34.10 59.16 18.47
N ASN A 1127 -34.89 59.86 19.29
CA ASN A 1127 -34.32 60.97 20.08
C ASN A 1127 -33.43 60.43 21.21
N ASP A 1128 -32.58 61.29 21.78
CA ASP A 1128 -31.58 60.91 22.79
C ASP A 1128 -32.18 60.11 23.96
N GLN A 1129 -33.36 60.48 24.46
CA GLN A 1129 -34.03 59.78 25.57
C GLN A 1129 -34.54 58.38 25.17
N GLU A 1130 -34.93 58.19 23.91
CA GLU A 1130 -35.36 56.92 23.34
C GLU A 1130 -34.16 56.02 23.01
N ALA A 1131 -33.09 56.59 22.44
CA ALA A 1131 -31.84 55.90 22.15
C ALA A 1131 -31.21 55.34 23.44
N ASP A 1132 -31.12 56.15 24.50
CA ASP A 1132 -30.62 55.73 25.81
C ASP A 1132 -31.43 54.57 26.42
N ARG A 1133 -32.76 54.61 26.26
CA ARG A 1133 -33.63 53.51 26.73
C ARG A 1133 -33.40 52.22 25.96
N ILE A 1134 -33.23 52.30 24.64
CA ILE A 1134 -32.92 51.13 23.80
C ILE A 1134 -31.58 50.51 24.20
N VAL A 1135 -30.55 51.34 24.42
CA VAL A 1135 -29.23 50.89 24.89
C VAL A 1135 -29.30 50.29 26.30
N SER A 1136 -30.11 50.87 27.20
CA SER A 1136 -30.32 50.33 28.55
C SER A 1136 -30.98 48.95 28.53
N ILE A 1137 -31.98 48.75 27.66
CA ILE A 1137 -32.62 47.43 27.50
C ILE A 1137 -31.59 46.42 26.98
N LEU A 1138 -30.78 46.80 25.99
CA LEU A 1138 -29.71 45.95 25.45
C LEU A 1138 -28.67 45.56 26.51
N ARG A 1139 -28.21 46.51 27.31
CA ARG A 1139 -27.25 46.22 28.40
C ARG A 1139 -27.81 45.26 29.43
N SER A 1140 -29.09 45.41 29.81
CA SER A 1140 -29.74 44.49 30.75
C SER A 1140 -29.81 43.04 30.24
N PHE A 1141 -29.93 42.85 28.92
CA PHE A 1141 -29.85 41.51 28.31
C PHE A 1141 -28.43 40.96 28.33
N ASN A 1142 -27.42 41.77 28.00
CA ASN A 1142 -26.03 41.32 28.04
C ASN A 1142 -25.56 40.97 29.47
N GLU A 1143 -25.93 41.76 30.48
CA GLU A 1143 -25.57 41.52 31.89
C GLU A 1143 -26.22 40.24 32.45
N SER A 1144 -27.41 39.86 31.97
CA SER A 1144 -28.09 38.62 32.37
C SER A 1144 -27.37 37.34 31.89
N VAL A 1145 -26.46 37.46 30.92
CA VAL A 1145 -25.64 36.37 30.38
C VAL A 1145 -24.31 36.22 31.15
N ASP A 1146 -23.77 37.32 31.70
CA ASP A 1146 -22.48 37.32 32.43
C ASP A 1146 -22.60 36.95 33.93
N ALA A 1147 -23.81 36.96 34.51
CA ALA A 1147 -24.02 36.82 35.96
C ALA A 1147 -24.28 35.38 36.49
N VAL A 1148 -24.06 34.31 35.71
CA VAL A 1148 -24.40 32.91 36.11
C VAL A 1148 -23.34 31.88 35.71
#